data_AF-A0A380MJ62-F1
#
_entry.id   AF-A0A380MJ62-F1
#
_cell.length_a   1.000
_cell.length_b   1.000
_cell.length_c   1.000
_cell.angle_alpha   90.00
_cell.angle_beta   90.00
_cell.angle_gamma   90.00
#
_symmetry.space_group_name_H-M   'P 1'
#
loop_
_entity.id
_entity.type
_entity.pdbx_description
1 polymer ?
#
loop_
_entity_poly.entity_id
_entity_poly.type
_entity_poly.pdbx_seq_one_letter_code
_entity_poly.pdbx_strand_id
1 'polypeptide(L)'
;MFKLPLFRKKQQLHRDGQVDMRKLPVMHAQELIDFTLQHNRLRNIKRIVQIDDDTWDILYQETIEKFAEMVQMIPASQAHHHAVPGGLLIHTLEVIEHALTLRQQYKLPLFADQDKQEAERHVWTFAIFVAALLHDAGKRITMCRLIFPDNTILQPFDAISKHSGRNYRIAFIDTKYYALHETLGATLMGWLLNPIALNYLLPRLHIVQEVLDYIHESEEQGIIGKILKTADRHSTGGSLAHSKTRRFAGAELLNIGERLMTQLRQLLASNHFVINRSNGNVYTTGQGYTYILSKILADDLRESLREQGQTDIPSDNLRIFDILQESGFAETNTDGQIMHHIERIYQGKKDVFSVIKFRTAKLFRTQPPEFGGTIREVEGKVTKSPSEAVNHQKPQLKQEAAKSLPNAEDKQTIYDETGDELFGAATEKNTWESAIDVGDNINTGTVNQVIPLSATEERIQIRMGEMISSDESNTSTETTYQSATDEQKYTDPMAEMDIAKAFLDWFCDQIRTRNIIINATGTLANKVVHQDSYAVALVTPRIFSQFACDVLGLSEAQSKDKSIISKIQAPIHAKKLNIPAKKGQIHYYQLKHSETAAFNQRAKLFFYLFDIDKIAGDNKDVKQIFDETEINKNLAKV
;
A
#
# COMPACT_ATOMS: atom_id res chain seq x y z
N MET A 1 -38.88 -27.16 39.30
CA MET A 1 -37.98 -26.70 40.39
C MET A 1 -36.62 -27.36 40.18
N PHE A 2 -35.75 -26.78 39.36
CA PHE A 2 -34.32 -27.10 39.31
C PHE A 2 -33.57 -25.82 38.95
N LYS A 3 -32.85 -25.28 39.95
CA LYS A 3 -32.07 -24.05 39.85
C LYS A 3 -30.78 -24.37 39.08
N LEU A 4 -30.52 -23.66 37.97
CA LEU A 4 -29.18 -23.58 37.40
C LEU A 4 -28.27 -22.80 38.37
N PRO A 5 -27.05 -23.27 38.66
CA PRO A 5 -26.08 -22.44 39.38
C PRO A 5 -25.49 -21.41 38.41
N LEU A 6 -26.04 -20.19 38.47
CA LEU A 6 -25.37 -18.96 38.08
C LEU A 6 -24.13 -18.79 38.96
N PHE A 7 -22.94 -19.16 38.50
CA PHE A 7 -21.65 -18.55 38.86
C PHE A 7 -20.56 -19.11 37.93
N ARG A 8 -20.52 -18.65 36.68
CA ARG A 8 -19.33 -18.80 35.83
C ARG A 8 -18.32 -17.79 36.36
N LYS A 9 -17.28 -18.28 37.04
CA LYS A 9 -16.19 -17.47 37.60
C LYS A 9 -15.59 -16.67 36.43
N LYS A 10 -15.91 -15.37 36.35
CA LYS A 10 -15.31 -14.42 35.41
C LYS A 10 -13.80 -14.52 35.62
N GLN A 11 -13.06 -15.16 34.71
CA GLN A 11 -11.62 -14.99 34.69
C GLN A 11 -11.41 -13.50 34.46
N GLN A 12 -10.96 -12.80 35.50
CA GLN A 12 -10.59 -11.40 35.43
C GLN A 12 -9.42 -11.29 34.45
N LEU A 13 -9.73 -11.03 33.19
CA LEU A 13 -8.79 -10.38 32.29
C LEU A 13 -8.54 -9.00 32.89
N HIS A 14 -7.39 -8.86 33.55
CA HIS A 14 -6.96 -7.63 34.20
C HIS A 14 -6.97 -6.48 33.20
N ARG A 15 -7.78 -5.47 33.50
CA ARG A 15 -8.03 -4.29 32.67
C ARG A 15 -6.81 -3.37 32.46
N ASP A 16 -5.66 -3.70 33.06
CA ASP A 16 -4.39 -2.97 32.96
C ASP A 16 -3.13 -3.87 33.16
N GLY A 17 -3.27 -5.21 33.14
CA GLY A 17 -2.17 -6.13 33.44
C GLY A 17 -1.52 -6.69 32.18
N GLN A 18 -0.22 -6.53 32.01
CA GLN A 18 0.54 -7.25 30.97
C GLN A 18 0.20 -8.75 31.02
N VAL A 19 -0.41 -9.27 29.96
CA VAL A 19 -0.65 -10.71 29.80
C VAL A 19 0.70 -11.43 29.92
N ASP A 20 0.78 -12.41 30.81
CA ASP A 20 1.99 -13.24 30.93
C ASP A 20 2.15 -14.08 29.65
N MET A 21 3.07 -13.63 28.79
CA MET A 21 3.34 -14.25 27.49
C MET A 21 3.93 -15.66 27.62
N ARG A 22 4.35 -16.06 28.82
CA ARG A 22 4.79 -17.43 29.13
C ARG A 22 3.63 -18.34 29.54
N LYS A 23 2.43 -17.80 29.77
CA LYS A 23 1.26 -18.52 30.27
C LYS A 23 -0.04 -17.92 29.72
N LEU A 24 -0.27 -18.12 28.43
CA LEU A 24 -1.48 -17.71 27.73
C LEU A 24 -2.61 -18.72 27.95
N PRO A 25 -3.81 -18.31 28.38
CA PRO A 25 -4.95 -19.23 28.50
C PRO A 25 -5.44 -19.70 27.14
N VAL A 26 -5.90 -20.94 27.07
CA VAL A 26 -6.71 -21.41 25.95
C VAL A 26 -8.09 -20.74 26.04
N MET A 27 -8.52 -20.11 24.95
CA MET A 27 -9.75 -19.33 24.88
C MET A 27 -10.66 -19.83 23.75
N HIS A 28 -11.98 -19.79 23.98
CA HIS A 28 -13.00 -19.99 22.96
C HIS A 28 -13.12 -18.76 22.05
N ALA A 29 -13.76 -18.91 20.89
CA ALA A 29 -13.85 -17.84 19.90
C ALA A 29 -14.34 -16.50 20.47
N GLN A 30 -15.42 -16.52 21.26
CA GLN A 30 -15.98 -15.31 21.85
C GLN A 30 -14.99 -14.62 22.81
N GLU A 31 -14.27 -15.41 23.62
CA GLU A 31 -13.26 -14.88 24.55
C GLU A 31 -12.08 -14.24 23.79
N LEU A 32 -11.70 -14.80 22.64
CA LEU A 32 -10.67 -14.23 21.77
C LEU A 32 -11.13 -12.94 21.10
N ILE A 33 -12.38 -12.87 20.64
CA ILE A 33 -12.97 -11.67 20.04
C ILE A 33 -13.05 -10.54 21.09
N ASP A 34 -13.50 -10.88 22.31
CA ASP A 34 -13.54 -9.96 23.45
C ASP A 34 -12.13 -9.46 23.80
N PHE A 35 -11.16 -10.38 23.88
CA PHE A 35 -9.77 -10.09 24.21
C PHE A 35 -9.11 -9.17 23.17
N THR A 36 -9.37 -9.40 21.89
CA THR A 36 -8.81 -8.63 20.77
C THR A 36 -9.61 -7.38 20.43
N LEU A 37 -10.75 -7.14 21.11
CA LEU A 37 -11.65 -5.99 20.91
C LEU A 37 -12.24 -5.88 19.50
N GLN A 38 -12.48 -7.01 18.84
CA GLN A 38 -12.86 -7.04 17.41
C GLN A 38 -14.37 -6.94 17.14
N HIS A 39 -15.21 -6.76 18.15
CA HIS A 39 -16.68 -6.70 18.00
C HIS A 39 -17.16 -5.63 17.01
N ASN A 40 -16.57 -4.44 17.04
CA ASN A 40 -16.99 -3.34 16.16
C ASN A 40 -16.66 -3.67 14.70
N ARG A 41 -15.48 -4.27 14.48
CA ARG A 41 -15.02 -4.72 13.17
C ARG A 41 -15.93 -5.80 12.61
N LEU A 42 -16.25 -6.83 13.41
CA LEU A 42 -17.18 -7.89 13.01
C LEU A 42 -18.57 -7.34 12.68
N ARG A 43 -19.09 -6.39 13.48
CA ARG A 43 -20.36 -5.72 13.19
C ARG A 43 -20.30 -4.94 11.88
N ASN A 44 -19.19 -4.27 11.59
CA ASN A 44 -19.02 -3.53 10.34
C ASN A 44 -18.89 -4.48 9.14
N ILE A 45 -18.12 -5.57 9.26
CA ILE A 45 -18.04 -6.63 8.24
C ILE A 45 -19.44 -7.15 7.91
N LYS A 46 -20.25 -7.51 8.93
CA LYS A 46 -21.63 -7.95 8.73
C LYS A 46 -22.48 -6.91 7.99
N ARG A 47 -22.34 -5.63 8.35
CA ARG A 47 -23.02 -4.51 7.67
C ARG A 47 -22.60 -4.35 6.21
N ILE A 48 -21.32 -4.58 5.89
CA ILE A 48 -20.78 -4.50 4.52
C ILE A 48 -21.30 -5.65 3.66
N VAL A 49 -21.42 -6.86 4.22
CA VAL A 49 -21.85 -8.08 3.51
C VAL A 49 -23.34 -8.03 3.11
N GLN A 50 -24.18 -7.36 3.90
CA GLN A 50 -25.61 -7.13 3.61
C GLN A 50 -26.39 -8.42 3.34
N ILE A 51 -26.29 -9.40 4.24
CA ILE A 51 -27.02 -10.67 4.17
C ILE A 51 -27.83 -10.88 5.45
N ASP A 52 -28.82 -11.78 5.42
CA ASP A 52 -29.63 -12.13 6.58
C ASP A 52 -28.79 -12.82 7.69
N ASP A 53 -29.33 -12.81 8.91
CA ASP A 53 -28.62 -13.29 10.10
C ASP A 53 -28.30 -14.79 10.02
N ASP A 54 -29.23 -15.61 9.56
CA ASP A 54 -29.04 -17.07 9.47
C ASP A 54 -27.91 -17.41 8.47
N THR A 55 -27.93 -16.77 7.30
CA THR A 55 -26.89 -16.98 6.29
C THR A 55 -25.54 -16.39 6.71
N TRP A 56 -25.54 -15.25 7.42
CA TRP A 56 -24.33 -14.70 8.03
C TRP A 56 -23.71 -15.70 9.03
N ASP A 57 -24.53 -16.26 9.91
CA ASP A 57 -24.07 -17.17 10.96
C ASP A 57 -23.42 -18.42 10.35
N ILE A 58 -24.07 -19.01 9.34
CA ILE A 58 -23.61 -20.23 8.65
C ILE A 58 -22.37 -19.98 7.80
N LEU A 59 -22.30 -18.89 7.03
CA LEU A 59 -21.21 -18.68 6.07
C LEU A 59 -20.00 -17.98 6.70
N TYR A 60 -20.24 -16.95 7.51
CA TYR A 60 -19.19 -16.05 7.98
C TYR A 60 -18.86 -16.26 9.45
N GLN A 61 -19.84 -16.18 10.35
CA GLN A 61 -19.60 -16.21 11.79
C GLN A 61 -18.92 -17.51 12.23
N GLU A 62 -19.48 -18.67 11.87
CA GLU A 62 -18.91 -19.97 12.24
C GLU A 62 -17.47 -20.13 11.71
N THR A 63 -17.22 -19.66 10.49
CA THR A 63 -15.89 -19.71 9.85
C THR A 63 -14.89 -18.82 10.61
N ILE A 64 -15.29 -17.60 11.01
CA ILE A 64 -14.46 -16.68 11.80
C ILE A 64 -14.17 -17.26 13.18
N GLU A 65 -15.16 -17.86 13.83
CA GLU A 65 -15.01 -18.45 15.15
C GLU A 65 -14.05 -19.65 15.14
N LYS A 66 -14.22 -20.55 14.16
CA LYS A 66 -13.28 -21.66 13.92
C LYS A 66 -11.86 -21.17 13.65
N PHE A 67 -11.72 -20.12 12.85
CA PHE A 67 -10.42 -19.50 12.58
C PHE A 67 -9.81 -18.94 13.87
N ALA A 68 -10.56 -18.16 14.65
CA ALA A 68 -10.11 -17.59 15.92
C ALA A 68 -9.63 -18.69 16.87
N GLU A 69 -10.42 -19.75 17.04
CA GLU A 69 -10.05 -20.89 17.88
C GLU A 69 -8.82 -21.63 17.39
N MET A 70 -8.66 -21.80 16.08
CA MET A 70 -7.49 -22.46 15.50
C MET A 70 -6.21 -21.65 15.75
N VAL A 71 -6.25 -20.32 15.57
CA VAL A 71 -5.08 -19.45 15.69
C VAL A 71 -4.79 -19.01 17.13
N GLN A 72 -5.78 -19.03 18.03
CA GLN A 72 -5.66 -18.56 19.41
C GLN A 72 -4.98 -17.17 19.45
N MET A 73 -4.06 -16.95 20.39
CA MET A 73 -3.33 -15.68 20.54
C MET A 73 -2.01 -15.60 19.77
N ILE A 74 -1.82 -16.35 18.68
CA ILE A 74 -0.58 -16.21 17.89
C ILE A 74 -0.49 -14.82 17.23
N PRO A 75 0.72 -14.25 17.12
CA PRO A 75 0.88 -12.97 16.43
C PRO A 75 0.77 -13.14 14.91
N ALA A 76 0.48 -12.07 14.16
CA ALA A 76 0.49 -12.13 12.68
C ALA A 76 1.91 -12.12 12.10
N SER A 77 2.85 -11.59 12.89
CA SER A 77 4.27 -11.51 12.59
C SER A 77 5.08 -11.46 13.88
N GLN A 78 6.38 -11.70 13.80
CA GLN A 78 7.26 -11.62 14.98
C GLN A 78 7.63 -10.17 15.35
N ALA A 79 7.29 -9.19 14.51
CA ALA A 79 8.02 -7.93 14.44
C ALA A 79 7.20 -6.67 14.13
N HIS A 80 6.05 -6.81 13.47
CA HIS A 80 5.28 -5.66 12.99
C HIS A 80 4.22 -5.22 14.00
N HIS A 81 3.36 -4.29 13.60
CA HIS A 81 2.24 -3.75 14.40
C HIS A 81 1.25 -4.82 14.91
N HIS A 82 1.26 -6.01 14.31
CA HIS A 82 0.51 -7.18 14.79
C HIS A 82 1.35 -8.22 15.54
N ALA A 83 2.54 -7.86 16.02
CA ALA A 83 3.36 -8.67 16.93
C ALA A 83 2.84 -8.63 18.38
N VAL A 84 1.53 -8.80 18.53
CA VAL A 84 0.78 -8.76 19.80
C VAL A 84 0.00 -10.06 19.98
N PRO A 85 -0.40 -10.45 21.21
CA PRO A 85 -1.31 -11.58 21.42
C PRO A 85 -2.60 -11.42 20.62
N GLY A 86 -2.94 -12.45 19.85
CA GLY A 86 -4.10 -12.44 18.94
C GLY A 86 -3.88 -11.61 17.68
N GLY A 87 -2.66 -11.17 17.41
CA GLY A 87 -2.32 -10.33 16.28
C GLY A 87 -2.74 -10.93 14.93
N LEU A 88 -2.66 -12.25 14.76
CA LEU A 88 -3.10 -12.89 13.52
C LEU A 88 -4.60 -12.74 13.29
N LEU A 89 -5.42 -12.94 14.33
CA LEU A 89 -6.87 -12.72 14.25
C LEU A 89 -7.19 -11.26 13.92
N ILE A 90 -6.51 -10.31 14.58
CA ILE A 90 -6.68 -8.87 14.35
C ILE A 90 -6.40 -8.52 12.89
N HIS A 91 -5.23 -8.92 12.39
CA HIS A 91 -4.77 -8.67 11.03
C HIS A 91 -5.74 -9.24 10.00
N THR A 92 -6.09 -10.52 10.13
CA THR A 92 -7.00 -11.19 9.18
C THR A 92 -8.36 -10.48 9.12
N LEU A 93 -8.93 -10.06 10.26
CA LEU A 93 -10.19 -9.32 10.27
C LEU A 93 -10.06 -7.91 9.67
N GLU A 94 -8.91 -7.26 9.82
CA GLU A 94 -8.59 -5.98 9.17
C GLU A 94 -8.54 -6.11 7.65
N VAL A 95 -7.83 -7.13 7.15
CA VAL A 95 -7.74 -7.42 5.72
C VAL A 95 -9.13 -7.75 5.16
N ILE A 96 -9.93 -8.55 5.87
CA ILE A 96 -11.32 -8.85 5.49
C ILE A 96 -12.15 -7.57 5.39
N GLU A 97 -12.16 -6.72 6.43
CA GLU A 97 -12.95 -5.48 6.45
C GLU A 97 -12.57 -4.56 5.28
N HIS A 98 -11.27 -4.36 5.04
CA HIS A 98 -10.79 -3.54 3.93
C HIS A 98 -11.11 -4.16 2.57
N ALA A 99 -10.88 -5.46 2.39
CA ALA A 99 -11.17 -6.16 1.14
C ALA A 99 -12.66 -6.09 0.78
N LEU A 100 -13.54 -6.30 1.76
CA LEU A 100 -14.98 -6.24 1.54
C LEU A 100 -15.47 -4.81 1.30
N THR A 101 -14.86 -3.80 1.93
CA THR A 101 -15.13 -2.39 1.65
C THR A 101 -14.73 -2.04 0.20
N LEU A 102 -13.52 -2.42 -0.22
CA LEU A 102 -13.06 -2.23 -1.61
C LEU A 102 -13.95 -2.95 -2.62
N ARG A 103 -14.40 -4.16 -2.27
CA ARG A 103 -15.33 -4.96 -3.08
C ARG A 103 -16.67 -4.26 -3.34
N GLN A 104 -17.11 -3.32 -2.51
CA GLN A 104 -18.33 -2.53 -2.79
C GLN A 104 -18.18 -1.58 -3.98
N GLN A 105 -16.94 -1.24 -4.36
CA GLN A 105 -16.65 -0.38 -5.52
C GLN A 105 -16.81 -1.13 -6.86
N TYR A 106 -16.97 -2.45 -6.83
CA TYR A 106 -17.06 -3.31 -8.00
C TYR A 106 -18.42 -3.99 -8.09
N LYS A 107 -18.95 -4.08 -9.32
CA LYS A 107 -20.05 -5.00 -9.66
C LYS A 107 -19.44 -6.30 -10.18
N LEU A 108 -19.47 -7.34 -9.35
CA LEU A 108 -18.89 -8.65 -9.65
C LEU A 108 -19.98 -9.65 -10.04
N PRO A 109 -19.75 -10.54 -11.03
CA PRO A 109 -18.53 -10.67 -11.82
C PRO A 109 -18.30 -9.47 -12.75
N LEU A 110 -17.03 -9.14 -13.00
CA LEU A 110 -16.70 -8.13 -14.00
C LEU A 110 -17.22 -8.57 -15.36
N PHE A 111 -17.74 -7.61 -16.14
CA PHE A 111 -18.24 -7.81 -17.50
C PHE A 111 -19.45 -8.74 -17.66
N ALA A 112 -20.00 -9.28 -16.58
CA ALA A 112 -21.28 -9.99 -16.60
C ALA A 112 -22.46 -9.02 -16.74
N ASP A 113 -23.58 -9.51 -17.27
CA ASP A 113 -24.85 -8.79 -17.27
C ASP A 113 -25.35 -8.52 -15.84
N GLN A 114 -26.27 -7.57 -15.68
CA GLN A 114 -26.76 -7.14 -14.38
C GLN A 114 -27.45 -8.27 -13.59
N ASP A 115 -28.18 -9.14 -14.28
CA ASP A 115 -28.90 -10.24 -13.62
C ASP A 115 -27.92 -11.25 -13.04
N LYS A 116 -26.87 -11.60 -13.79
CA LYS A 116 -25.79 -12.44 -13.31
C LYS A 116 -24.97 -11.78 -12.19
N GLN A 117 -24.68 -10.48 -12.30
CA GLN A 117 -23.99 -9.73 -11.25
C GLN A 117 -24.78 -9.72 -9.94
N GLU A 118 -26.09 -9.55 -10.01
CA GLU A 118 -26.95 -9.57 -8.83
C GLU A 118 -27.04 -11.00 -8.25
N ALA A 119 -27.23 -12.00 -9.11
CA ALA A 119 -27.33 -13.40 -8.71
C ALA A 119 -26.04 -13.95 -8.06
N GLU A 120 -24.87 -13.50 -8.52
CA GLU A 120 -23.58 -13.92 -7.99
C GLU A 120 -22.97 -12.93 -6.98
N ARG A 121 -23.65 -11.81 -6.69
CA ARG A 121 -23.13 -10.76 -5.80
C ARG A 121 -22.57 -11.31 -4.50
N HIS A 122 -23.37 -12.13 -3.79
CA HIS A 122 -23.00 -12.65 -2.48
C HIS A 122 -21.92 -13.72 -2.54
N VAL A 123 -21.85 -14.53 -3.60
CA VAL A 123 -20.81 -15.56 -3.71
C VAL A 123 -19.44 -14.96 -4.02
N TRP A 124 -19.37 -13.87 -4.80
CA TRP A 124 -18.13 -13.11 -4.97
C TRP A 124 -17.69 -12.43 -3.67
N THR A 125 -18.63 -11.87 -2.90
CA THR A 125 -18.34 -11.37 -1.54
C THR A 125 -17.77 -12.46 -0.65
N PHE A 126 -18.40 -13.64 -0.66
CA PHE A 126 -17.97 -14.77 0.15
C PHE A 126 -16.59 -15.29 -0.28
N ALA A 127 -16.32 -15.37 -1.57
CA ALA A 127 -15.02 -15.79 -2.10
C ALA A 127 -13.88 -14.85 -1.66
N ILE A 128 -14.09 -13.54 -1.70
CA ILE A 128 -13.10 -12.54 -1.23
C ILE A 128 -12.87 -12.68 0.28
N PHE A 129 -13.94 -12.91 1.06
CA PHE A 129 -13.81 -13.22 2.49
C PHE A 129 -12.99 -14.50 2.72
N VAL A 130 -13.27 -15.58 2.00
CA VAL A 130 -12.55 -16.85 2.12
C VAL A 130 -11.07 -16.67 1.76
N ALA A 131 -10.77 -16.00 0.65
CA ALA A 131 -9.38 -15.72 0.25
C ALA A 131 -8.63 -14.87 1.29
N ALA A 132 -9.26 -13.81 1.81
CA ALA A 132 -8.70 -12.99 2.89
C ALA A 132 -8.46 -13.79 4.19
N LEU A 133 -9.37 -14.70 4.54
CA LEU A 133 -9.22 -15.53 5.73
C LEU A 133 -8.06 -16.53 5.59
N LEU A 134 -7.93 -17.14 4.41
CA LEU A 134 -6.99 -18.24 4.19
C LEU A 134 -5.55 -17.79 3.95
N HIS A 135 -5.32 -16.59 3.41
CA HIS A 135 -4.00 -16.16 2.94
C HIS A 135 -2.88 -16.35 3.98
N ASP A 136 -3.21 -16.11 5.25
CA ASP A 136 -2.28 -16.16 6.36
C ASP A 136 -2.56 -17.31 7.36
N ALA A 137 -3.61 -18.11 7.11
CA ALA A 137 -4.07 -19.14 8.04
C ALA A 137 -3.01 -20.23 8.30
N GLY A 138 -2.17 -20.53 7.31
CA GLY A 138 -1.09 -21.50 7.44
C GLY A 138 -0.01 -21.11 8.47
N LYS A 139 0.04 -19.84 8.91
CA LYS A 139 0.97 -19.39 9.97
C LYS A 139 0.77 -20.16 11.27
N ARG A 140 -0.44 -20.69 11.51
CA ARG A 140 -0.70 -21.58 12.65
C ARG A 140 0.19 -22.83 12.66
N ILE A 141 0.61 -23.30 11.49
CA ILE A 141 1.44 -24.50 11.31
C ILE A 141 2.91 -24.13 11.18
N THR A 142 3.21 -23.09 10.40
CA THR A 142 4.58 -22.76 9.98
C THR A 142 5.32 -21.80 10.89
N MET A 143 4.62 -20.99 11.71
CA MET A 143 5.27 -19.92 12.47
C MET A 143 5.57 -20.32 13.91
N CYS A 144 4.64 -20.99 14.59
CA CYS A 144 4.81 -21.34 15.99
C CYS A 144 4.04 -22.58 16.44
N ARG A 145 4.47 -23.14 17.57
CA ARG A 145 3.81 -24.21 18.32
C ARG A 145 3.26 -23.64 19.61
N LEU A 146 2.09 -24.12 20.01
CA LEU A 146 1.45 -23.80 21.28
C LEU A 146 1.75 -24.96 22.24
N ILE A 147 2.61 -24.70 23.24
CA ILE A 147 3.16 -25.74 24.12
C ILE A 147 2.57 -25.59 25.52
N PHE A 148 1.95 -26.65 26.03
CA PHE A 148 1.45 -26.73 27.41
C PHE A 148 2.59 -26.93 28.43
N PRO A 149 2.37 -26.66 29.74
CA PRO A 149 3.37 -26.85 30.79
C PRO A 149 3.94 -28.27 30.90
N ASP A 150 3.17 -29.28 30.48
CA ASP A 150 3.59 -30.69 30.42
C ASP A 150 4.38 -31.03 29.14
N ASN A 151 4.78 -30.03 28.36
CA ASN A 151 5.44 -30.13 27.06
C ASN A 151 4.63 -30.79 25.94
N THR A 152 3.33 -31.06 26.15
CA THR A 152 2.44 -31.46 25.06
C THR A 152 2.10 -30.25 24.17
N ILE A 153 1.81 -30.49 22.90
CA ILE A 153 1.47 -29.45 21.93
C ILE A 153 -0.05 -29.40 21.77
N LEU A 154 -0.64 -28.20 21.77
CA LEU A 154 -2.00 -28.01 21.26
C LEU A 154 -1.95 -28.17 19.74
N GLN A 155 -2.52 -29.28 19.24
CA GLN A 155 -2.50 -29.53 17.80
C GLN A 155 -3.40 -28.52 17.08
N PRO A 156 -3.06 -28.11 15.84
CA PRO A 156 -3.84 -27.11 15.09
C PRO A 156 -5.33 -27.46 14.93
N PHE A 157 -5.67 -28.75 14.93
CA PHE A 157 -7.00 -29.28 14.64
C PHE A 157 -7.71 -29.87 15.88
N ASP A 158 -7.12 -29.71 17.06
CA ASP A 158 -7.77 -30.16 18.30
C ASP A 158 -8.97 -29.27 18.62
N ALA A 159 -10.09 -29.89 19.04
CA ALA A 159 -11.22 -29.14 19.57
C ALA A 159 -10.81 -28.40 20.86
N ILE A 160 -10.88 -27.07 20.82
CA ILE A 160 -10.45 -26.18 21.91
C ILE A 160 -11.17 -26.49 23.23
N SER A 161 -12.42 -26.95 23.16
CA SER A 161 -13.21 -27.38 24.32
C SER A 161 -12.48 -28.40 25.21
N LYS A 162 -11.68 -29.31 24.63
CA LYS A 162 -10.87 -30.32 25.36
C LYS A 162 -9.75 -29.71 26.20
N HIS A 163 -9.33 -28.50 25.89
CA HIS A 163 -8.21 -27.81 26.51
C HIS A 163 -8.64 -26.61 27.38
N SER A 164 -9.95 -26.45 27.61
CA SER A 164 -10.51 -25.37 28.43
C SER A 164 -9.84 -25.29 29.80
N GLY A 165 -9.40 -24.10 30.20
CA GLY A 165 -8.73 -23.86 31.48
C GLY A 165 -7.25 -24.23 31.52
N ARG A 166 -6.69 -24.80 30.44
CA ARG A 166 -5.22 -24.96 30.28
C ARG A 166 -4.59 -23.64 29.84
N ASN A 167 -3.31 -23.50 30.13
CA ASN A 167 -2.49 -22.39 29.63
C ASN A 167 -1.36 -22.96 28.78
N TYR A 168 -0.89 -22.21 27.79
CA TYR A 168 0.21 -22.59 26.91
C TYR A 168 1.22 -21.44 26.78
N ARG A 169 2.40 -21.74 26.25
CA ARG A 169 3.36 -20.74 25.76
C ARG A 169 3.52 -20.87 24.26
N ILE A 170 3.83 -19.77 23.59
CA ILE A 170 4.16 -19.76 22.17
C ILE A 170 5.64 -20.10 22.01
N ALA A 171 5.96 -21.08 21.16
CA ALA A 171 7.31 -21.41 20.76
C ALA A 171 7.44 -21.22 19.25
N PHE A 172 8.22 -20.24 18.82
CA PHE A 172 8.47 -20.02 17.39
C PHE A 172 9.28 -21.18 16.81
N ILE A 173 8.95 -21.56 15.57
CA ILE A 173 9.69 -22.58 14.83
C ILE A 173 10.55 -21.94 13.75
N ASP A 174 11.51 -22.72 13.24
CA ASP A 174 12.46 -22.33 12.20
C ASP A 174 11.77 -21.69 10.99
N THR A 175 12.36 -20.60 10.51
CA THR A 175 11.86 -19.73 9.44
C THR A 175 11.96 -20.37 8.06
N LYS A 176 12.72 -21.46 7.92
CA LYS A 176 12.91 -22.23 6.68
C LYS A 176 11.61 -22.56 5.96
N TYR A 177 10.52 -22.77 6.69
CA TYR A 177 9.22 -23.16 6.13
C TYR A 177 8.19 -22.02 6.14
N TYR A 178 8.58 -20.77 6.38
CA TYR A 178 7.59 -19.69 6.53
C TYR A 178 6.85 -19.43 5.23
N ALA A 179 7.52 -19.42 4.08
CA ALA A 179 6.87 -19.25 2.77
C ALA A 179 5.78 -20.31 2.48
N LEU A 180 5.81 -21.46 3.16
CA LEU A 180 4.79 -22.50 2.98
C LEU A 180 3.42 -22.12 3.57
N HIS A 181 3.33 -21.05 4.38
CA HIS A 181 2.09 -20.65 5.05
C HIS A 181 0.97 -20.29 4.09
N GLU A 182 1.28 -19.66 2.96
CA GLU A 182 0.30 -19.29 1.93
C GLU A 182 -0.34 -20.56 1.34
N THR A 183 0.49 -21.48 0.85
CA THR A 183 0.02 -22.76 0.30
C THR A 183 -0.72 -23.61 1.33
N LEU A 184 -0.22 -23.68 2.57
CA LEU A 184 -0.91 -24.40 3.65
C LEU A 184 -2.23 -23.73 4.03
N GLY A 185 -2.34 -22.42 3.88
CA GLY A 185 -3.59 -21.67 4.05
C GLY A 185 -4.72 -22.26 3.21
N ALA A 186 -4.48 -22.52 1.92
CA ALA A 186 -5.47 -23.16 1.05
C ALA A 186 -5.91 -24.54 1.55
N THR A 187 -5.00 -25.34 2.12
CA THR A 187 -5.34 -26.68 2.63
C THR A 187 -6.28 -26.66 3.84
N LEU A 188 -6.38 -25.52 4.53
CA LEU A 188 -7.26 -25.32 5.69
C LEU A 188 -8.71 -24.98 5.30
N MET A 189 -9.00 -24.76 4.02
CA MET A 189 -10.35 -24.41 3.54
C MET A 189 -11.40 -25.42 4.00
N GLY A 190 -11.15 -26.72 3.82
CA GLY A 190 -12.09 -27.78 4.21
C GLY A 190 -12.25 -27.97 5.72
N TRP A 191 -11.32 -27.44 6.52
CA TRP A 191 -11.42 -27.46 7.98
C TRP A 191 -12.20 -26.24 8.51
N LEU A 192 -11.96 -25.07 7.92
CA LEU A 192 -12.55 -23.81 8.36
C LEU A 192 -14.00 -23.65 7.88
N LEU A 193 -14.29 -24.00 6.63
CA LEU A 193 -15.63 -23.87 6.06
C LEU A 193 -16.48 -25.09 6.40
N ASN A 194 -17.72 -24.87 6.83
CA ASN A 194 -18.69 -25.95 6.98
C ASN A 194 -19.16 -26.49 5.61
N PRO A 195 -19.82 -27.66 5.55
CA PRO A 195 -20.27 -28.25 4.29
C PRO A 195 -21.21 -27.34 3.47
N ILE A 196 -22.01 -26.49 4.13
CA ILE A 196 -22.92 -25.57 3.44
C ILE A 196 -22.11 -24.48 2.72
N ALA A 197 -21.12 -23.88 3.40
CA ALA A 197 -20.21 -22.90 2.84
C ALA A 197 -19.38 -23.47 1.68
N LEU A 198 -18.89 -24.70 1.81
CA LEU A 198 -18.20 -25.40 0.72
C LEU A 198 -19.11 -25.63 -0.49
N ASN A 199 -20.32 -26.14 -0.26
CA ASN A 199 -21.32 -26.34 -1.33
C ASN A 199 -21.83 -25.03 -1.93
N TYR A 200 -21.69 -23.91 -1.21
CA TYR A 200 -21.99 -22.59 -1.74
C TYR A 200 -20.88 -22.06 -2.67
N LEU A 201 -19.61 -22.28 -2.32
CA LEU A 201 -18.48 -21.75 -3.09
C LEU A 201 -18.02 -22.68 -4.22
N LEU A 202 -17.77 -23.96 -3.92
CA LEU A 202 -17.08 -24.90 -4.82
C LEU A 202 -17.76 -25.15 -6.17
N PRO A 203 -19.10 -25.12 -6.31
CA PRO A 203 -19.72 -25.23 -7.63
C PRO A 203 -19.33 -24.10 -8.61
N ARG A 204 -18.78 -22.99 -8.13
CA ARG A 204 -18.34 -21.85 -8.93
C ARG A 204 -16.82 -21.89 -9.13
N LEU A 205 -16.36 -22.90 -9.85
CA LEU A 205 -14.94 -23.19 -10.04
C LEU A 205 -14.14 -21.99 -10.60
N HIS A 206 -14.75 -21.15 -11.45
CA HIS A 206 -14.10 -19.95 -11.96
C HIS A 206 -13.77 -18.92 -10.85
N ILE A 207 -14.59 -18.83 -9.81
CA ILE A 207 -14.34 -17.97 -8.64
C ILE A 207 -13.31 -18.63 -7.72
N VAL A 208 -13.43 -19.95 -7.52
CA VAL A 208 -12.46 -20.74 -6.72
C VAL A 208 -11.06 -20.64 -7.32
N GLN A 209 -10.96 -20.65 -8.65
CA GLN A 209 -9.69 -20.45 -9.35
C GLN A 209 -9.06 -19.12 -8.94
N GLU A 210 -9.77 -17.99 -9.01
CA GLU A 210 -9.21 -16.69 -8.56
C GLU A 210 -8.81 -16.66 -7.08
N VAL A 211 -9.57 -17.35 -6.21
CA VAL A 211 -9.21 -17.53 -4.79
C VAL A 211 -7.86 -18.26 -4.66
N LEU A 212 -7.69 -19.37 -5.38
CA LEU A 212 -6.46 -20.16 -5.34
C LEU A 212 -5.30 -19.44 -6.01
N ASP A 213 -5.53 -18.73 -7.11
CA ASP A 213 -4.50 -17.97 -7.83
C ASP A 213 -3.93 -16.85 -6.96
N TYR A 214 -4.76 -16.20 -6.16
CA TYR A 214 -4.30 -15.25 -5.14
C TYR A 214 -3.44 -15.94 -4.07
N ILE A 215 -3.91 -17.06 -3.50
CA ILE A 215 -3.19 -17.78 -2.44
C ILE A 215 -1.84 -18.34 -2.92
N HIS A 216 -1.72 -18.74 -4.20
CA HIS A 216 -0.47 -19.26 -4.77
C HIS A 216 0.41 -18.17 -5.38
N GLU A 217 0.08 -16.89 -5.19
CA GLU A 217 0.76 -15.75 -5.80
C GLU A 217 0.93 -15.87 -7.34
N SER A 218 -0.05 -16.44 -8.03
CA SER A 218 0.01 -16.61 -9.49
C SER A 218 0.07 -15.27 -10.24
N GLU A 219 0.50 -15.25 -11.50
CA GLU A 219 0.58 -14.00 -12.28
C GLU A 219 -0.83 -13.41 -12.56
N GLU A 220 -1.81 -14.27 -12.82
CA GLU A 220 -3.19 -13.91 -13.18
C GLU A 220 -4.17 -14.07 -12.01
N GLN A 221 -4.09 -13.21 -10.99
CA GLN A 221 -4.90 -13.36 -9.75
C GLN A 221 -6.33 -12.79 -9.84
N GLY A 222 -6.74 -12.36 -11.04
CA GLY A 222 -8.05 -11.77 -11.28
C GLY A 222 -8.37 -10.55 -10.40
N ILE A 223 -9.67 -10.31 -10.20
CA ILE A 223 -10.16 -9.18 -9.42
C ILE A 223 -10.05 -9.45 -7.92
N ILE A 224 -10.16 -10.71 -7.48
CA ILE A 224 -9.98 -11.10 -6.08
C ILE A 224 -8.56 -10.74 -5.62
N GLY A 225 -7.53 -11.12 -6.37
CA GLY A 225 -6.14 -10.81 -6.03
C GLY A 225 -5.84 -9.30 -6.04
N LYS A 226 -6.44 -8.54 -6.95
CA LYS A 226 -6.31 -7.07 -6.98
C LYS A 226 -6.89 -6.41 -5.72
N ILE A 227 -8.10 -6.81 -5.32
CA ILE A 227 -8.76 -6.31 -4.11
C ILE A 227 -7.92 -6.67 -2.87
N LEU A 228 -7.50 -7.93 -2.75
CA LEU A 228 -6.80 -8.42 -1.56
C LEU A 228 -5.39 -7.85 -1.40
N LYS A 229 -4.60 -7.75 -2.49
CA LYS A 229 -3.29 -7.07 -2.45
C LYS A 229 -3.41 -5.61 -2.02
N THR A 230 -4.53 -4.95 -2.32
CA THR A 230 -4.78 -3.57 -1.92
C THR A 230 -5.17 -3.51 -0.45
N ALA A 231 -6.05 -4.40 0.00
CA ALA A 231 -6.47 -4.52 1.40
C ALA A 231 -5.30 -4.87 2.35
N ASP A 232 -4.47 -5.84 1.98
CA ASP A 232 -3.31 -6.28 2.77
C ASP A 232 -2.26 -5.16 2.91
N ARG A 233 -1.98 -4.42 1.83
CA ARG A 233 -1.13 -3.22 1.88
C ARG A 233 -1.69 -2.15 2.80
N HIS A 234 -3.01 -2.01 2.88
CA HIS A 234 -3.63 -1.03 3.76
C HIS A 234 -3.49 -1.43 5.24
N SER A 235 -3.74 -2.70 5.57
CA SER A 235 -3.52 -3.22 6.93
C SER A 235 -2.06 -3.05 7.35
N THR A 236 -1.10 -3.26 6.45
CA THR A 236 0.32 -3.10 6.75
C THR A 236 0.82 -1.64 6.75
N GLY A 237 0.25 -0.78 5.91
CA GLY A 237 0.69 0.60 5.67
C GLY A 237 0.25 1.61 6.75
N GLY A 238 -0.79 1.33 7.52
CA GLY A 238 -1.30 2.23 8.56
C GLY A 238 -0.43 2.36 9.82
N SER A 239 0.63 1.56 9.97
CA SER A 239 1.33 1.39 11.25
C SER A 239 2.87 1.34 11.18
N LEU A 240 3.50 2.09 10.27
CA LEU A 240 4.94 2.37 10.37
C LEU A 240 5.28 3.54 11.32
N ALA A 241 4.29 4.38 11.68
CA ALA A 241 4.57 5.58 12.45
C ALA A 241 4.84 5.31 13.94
N HIS A 242 4.16 4.38 14.60
CA HIS A 242 4.27 4.19 16.06
C HIS A 242 4.17 2.70 16.47
N SER A 243 5.29 1.98 16.50
CA SER A 243 5.36 0.70 17.23
C SER A 243 6.44 0.75 18.31
N LYS A 244 6.01 1.06 19.54
CA LYS A 244 6.77 0.70 20.73
C LYS A 244 6.49 -0.79 21.04
N THR A 245 7.56 -1.48 21.44
CA THR A 245 7.62 -2.74 22.21
C THR A 245 7.52 -4.09 21.48
N ARG A 246 8.66 -4.81 21.50
CA ARG A 246 8.75 -6.28 21.47
C ARG A 246 7.83 -6.87 22.54
N ARG A 247 7.02 -7.88 22.22
CA ARG A 247 6.10 -8.51 23.20
C ARG A 247 6.31 -10.00 23.45
N PHE A 248 6.97 -10.76 22.56
CA PHE A 248 7.21 -12.19 22.78
C PHE A 248 8.69 -12.52 23.02
N ALA A 249 8.98 -13.32 24.05
CA ALA A 249 10.33 -13.83 24.30
C ALA A 249 10.73 -14.82 23.20
N GLY A 250 11.89 -14.60 22.55
CA GLY A 250 12.39 -15.42 21.43
C GLY A 250 12.07 -14.88 20.02
N ALA A 251 11.38 -13.74 19.90
CA ALA A 251 11.20 -13.02 18.64
C ALA A 251 12.43 -12.16 18.34
N GLU A 252 13.58 -12.77 18.01
CA GLU A 252 14.88 -12.06 17.99
C GLU A 252 15.51 -11.83 16.62
N LEU A 253 15.05 -12.45 15.52
CA LEU A 253 15.81 -12.42 14.25
C LEU A 253 15.05 -11.84 13.03
N LEU A 254 13.74 -12.08 12.89
CA LEU A 254 13.00 -11.69 11.68
C LEU A 254 12.56 -10.23 11.61
N ASN A 255 12.57 -9.49 12.72
CA ASN A 255 12.23 -8.06 12.71
C ASN A 255 13.22 -7.26 11.86
N ILE A 256 14.51 -7.54 12.04
CA ILE A 256 15.55 -6.75 11.40
C ILE A 256 15.66 -7.12 9.92
N GLY A 257 15.61 -8.40 9.55
CA GLY A 257 15.74 -8.83 8.15
C GLY A 257 14.66 -8.28 7.22
N GLU A 258 13.40 -8.33 7.63
CA GLU A 258 12.28 -7.80 6.84
C GLU A 258 12.30 -6.27 6.76
N ARG A 259 12.70 -5.58 7.85
CA ARG A 259 12.92 -4.12 7.84
C ARG A 259 14.05 -3.71 6.93
N LEU A 260 15.18 -4.42 6.99
CA LEU A 260 16.32 -4.21 6.09
C LEU A 260 15.88 -4.37 4.64
N MET A 261 15.09 -5.40 4.31
CA MET A 261 14.60 -5.61 2.95
C MET A 261 13.55 -4.60 2.49
N THR A 262 12.64 -4.24 3.38
CA THR A 262 11.63 -3.20 3.09
C THR A 262 12.33 -1.88 2.80
N GLN A 263 13.31 -1.53 3.63
CA GLN A 263 14.10 -0.33 3.40
C GLN A 263 14.95 -0.42 2.13
N LEU A 264 15.57 -1.57 1.86
CA LEU A 264 16.33 -1.77 0.64
C LEU A 264 15.48 -1.50 -0.61
N ARG A 265 14.26 -2.04 -0.64
CA ARG A 265 13.32 -1.80 -1.76
C ARG A 265 12.93 -0.33 -1.87
N GLN A 266 12.71 0.35 -0.75
CA GLN A 266 12.42 1.79 -0.75
C GLN A 266 13.60 2.61 -1.30
N LEU A 267 14.82 2.32 -0.87
CA LEU A 267 16.04 2.97 -1.36
C LEU A 267 16.28 2.70 -2.85
N LEU A 268 15.99 1.50 -3.33
CA LEU A 268 16.06 1.17 -4.76
C LEU A 268 14.99 1.92 -5.56
N ALA A 269 13.76 2.02 -5.05
CA ALA A 269 12.66 2.73 -5.70
C ALA A 269 12.83 4.26 -5.70
N SER A 270 13.50 4.82 -4.68
CA SER A 270 13.78 6.26 -4.60
C SER A 270 15.01 6.69 -5.40
N ASN A 271 15.61 5.79 -6.20
CA ASN A 271 16.87 6.01 -6.93
C ASN A 271 18.05 6.41 -6.03
N HIS A 272 18.05 6.00 -4.75
CA HIS A 272 19.19 6.20 -3.83
C HIS A 272 20.43 5.49 -4.35
N PHE A 273 20.25 4.30 -4.93
CA PHE A 273 21.31 3.55 -5.57
C PHE A 273 21.41 3.84 -7.06
N VAL A 274 22.63 3.98 -7.55
CA VAL A 274 22.91 4.05 -8.99
C VAL A 274 22.94 2.64 -9.57
N ILE A 275 21.96 2.30 -10.39
CA ILE A 275 21.77 0.96 -10.99
C ILE A 275 22.34 0.92 -12.41
N ASN A 276 23.14 -0.12 -12.73
CA ASN A 276 23.62 -0.44 -14.07
C ASN A 276 24.31 0.71 -14.82
N ARG A 277 25.12 1.49 -14.10
CA ARG A 277 26.02 2.51 -14.68
C ARG A 277 27.49 2.19 -14.40
N SER A 278 28.38 2.84 -15.13
CA SER A 278 29.84 2.70 -14.98
C SER A 278 30.37 3.16 -13.61
N ASN A 279 29.59 3.93 -12.86
CA ASN A 279 29.83 4.31 -11.46
C ASN A 279 28.71 3.78 -10.54
N GLY A 280 28.02 2.71 -10.95
CA GLY A 280 26.91 2.14 -10.23
C GLY A 280 27.30 1.38 -8.97
N ASN A 281 26.36 1.28 -8.04
CA ASN A 281 26.49 0.51 -6.80
C ASN A 281 25.62 -0.76 -6.82
N VAL A 282 24.76 -0.89 -7.83
CA VAL A 282 23.86 -2.02 -8.05
C VAL A 282 24.01 -2.48 -9.50
N TYR A 283 24.19 -3.78 -9.70
CA TYR A 283 24.34 -4.40 -11.00
C TYR A 283 23.36 -5.56 -11.15
N THR A 284 22.55 -5.56 -12.20
CA THR A 284 21.67 -6.70 -12.54
C THR A 284 22.24 -7.50 -13.70
N THR A 285 21.94 -8.79 -13.72
CA THR A 285 22.33 -9.70 -14.81
C THR A 285 21.09 -10.30 -15.45
N GLY A 286 21.18 -10.65 -16.74
CA GLY A 286 20.12 -11.33 -17.47
C GLY A 286 19.76 -12.72 -16.91
N GLN A 287 20.54 -13.25 -15.95
CA GLN A 287 20.25 -14.50 -15.24
C GLN A 287 19.30 -14.31 -14.04
N GLY A 288 18.71 -13.12 -13.87
CA GLY A 288 17.73 -12.86 -12.81
C GLY A 288 18.34 -12.63 -11.43
N TYR A 289 19.63 -12.23 -11.38
CA TYR A 289 20.31 -11.86 -10.15
C TYR A 289 20.71 -10.39 -10.13
N THR A 290 20.67 -9.81 -8.92
CA THR A 290 21.10 -8.45 -8.63
C THR A 290 22.22 -8.50 -7.59
N TYR A 291 23.29 -7.76 -7.87
CA TYR A 291 24.46 -7.63 -7.02
C TYR A 291 24.55 -6.20 -6.51
N ILE A 292 24.66 -6.04 -5.19
CA ILE A 292 24.79 -4.72 -4.55
C ILE A 292 26.12 -4.66 -3.81
N LEU A 293 26.89 -3.58 -3.98
CA LEU A 293 28.16 -3.37 -3.28
C LEU A 293 27.95 -3.47 -1.76
N SER A 294 28.67 -4.40 -1.12
CA SER A 294 28.36 -4.83 0.24
C SER A 294 28.48 -3.70 1.26
N LYS A 295 29.56 -2.91 1.20
CA LYS A 295 29.77 -1.77 2.11
C LYS A 295 28.67 -0.73 1.98
N ILE A 296 28.35 -0.34 0.74
CA ILE A 296 27.35 0.69 0.44
C ILE A 296 25.96 0.22 0.92
N LEU A 297 25.61 -1.03 0.63
CA LEU A 297 24.37 -1.65 1.09
C LEU A 297 24.21 -1.56 2.62
N ALA A 298 25.22 -2.00 3.38
CA ALA A 298 25.14 -2.01 4.84
C ALA A 298 25.09 -0.60 5.43
N ASP A 299 25.90 0.32 4.90
CA ASP A 299 25.99 1.69 5.40
C ASP A 299 24.69 2.46 5.13
N ASP A 300 24.15 2.39 3.90
CA ASP A 300 22.90 3.06 3.52
C ASP A 300 21.69 2.51 4.27
N LEU A 301 21.59 1.18 4.42
CA LEU A 301 20.51 0.57 5.21
C LEU A 301 20.55 1.02 6.67
N ARG A 302 21.74 1.11 7.24
CA ARG A 302 21.92 1.53 8.62
C ARG A 302 21.62 3.01 8.82
N GLU A 303 22.19 3.89 7.99
CA GLU A 303 21.99 5.34 8.08
C GLU A 303 20.51 5.66 7.89
N SER A 304 19.89 5.13 6.84
CA SER A 304 18.51 5.42 6.49
C SER A 304 17.50 4.95 7.56
N LEU A 305 17.68 3.75 8.12
CA LEU A 305 16.79 3.28 9.18
C LEU A 305 17.04 4.00 10.53
N ARG A 306 18.27 4.45 10.80
CA ARG A 306 18.56 5.29 11.98
C ARG A 306 17.91 6.66 11.88
N GLU A 307 17.90 7.27 10.69
CA GLU A 307 17.19 8.53 10.43
C GLU A 307 15.68 8.40 10.70
N GLN A 308 15.11 7.21 10.46
CA GLN A 308 13.72 6.87 10.82
C GLN A 308 13.51 6.56 12.31
N GLY A 309 14.52 6.80 13.16
CA GLY A 309 14.44 6.62 14.61
C GLY A 309 14.62 5.18 15.10
N GLN A 310 15.07 4.25 14.26
CA GLN A 310 15.29 2.85 14.65
C GLN A 310 16.68 2.65 15.28
N THR A 311 16.72 2.17 16.52
CA THR A 311 17.94 2.09 17.33
C THR A 311 18.50 0.67 17.50
N ASP A 312 17.77 -0.35 17.06
CA ASP A 312 18.09 -1.76 17.25
C ASP A 312 18.87 -2.39 16.08
N ILE A 313 19.44 -1.58 15.19
CA ILE A 313 20.15 -2.05 14.00
C ILE A 313 21.61 -2.33 14.31
N PRO A 314 22.14 -3.49 13.91
CA PRO A 314 23.54 -3.83 14.13
C PRO A 314 24.50 -2.78 13.58
N SER A 315 25.49 -2.40 14.38
CA SER A 315 26.57 -1.51 13.96
C SER A 315 27.54 -2.20 13.01
N ASP A 316 27.65 -3.53 13.07
CA ASP A 316 28.55 -4.32 12.23
C ASP A 316 27.89 -4.67 10.89
N ASN A 317 28.61 -4.45 9.78
CA ASN A 317 28.18 -4.81 8.42
C ASN A 317 28.01 -6.33 8.29
N LEU A 318 28.89 -7.12 8.89
CA LEU A 318 28.81 -8.59 8.82
C LEU A 318 27.50 -9.08 9.43
N ARG A 319 27.12 -8.52 10.58
CA ARG A 319 25.86 -8.91 11.23
C ARG A 319 24.62 -8.54 10.41
N ILE A 320 24.64 -7.42 9.69
CA ILE A 320 23.56 -7.06 8.75
C ILE A 320 23.46 -8.10 7.62
N PHE A 321 24.59 -8.54 7.09
CA PHE A 321 24.62 -9.58 6.06
C PHE A 321 24.11 -10.91 6.60
N ASP A 322 24.61 -11.37 7.75
CA ASP A 322 24.14 -12.60 8.40
C ASP A 322 22.61 -12.60 8.56
N ILE A 323 22.03 -11.48 8.99
CA ILE A 323 20.57 -11.34 9.11
C ILE A 323 19.87 -11.47 7.75
N LEU A 324 20.40 -10.86 6.68
CA LEU A 324 19.84 -10.98 5.33
C LEU A 324 19.95 -12.41 4.77
N GLN A 325 20.99 -13.15 5.14
CA GLN A 325 21.19 -14.56 4.81
C GLN A 325 20.24 -15.46 5.62
N GLU A 326 20.22 -15.32 6.95
CA GLU A 326 19.36 -16.06 7.88
C GLU A 326 17.87 -15.86 7.54
N SER A 327 17.50 -14.68 7.04
CA SER A 327 16.14 -14.36 6.60
C SER A 327 15.81 -14.86 5.18
N GLY A 328 16.77 -15.49 4.49
CA GLY A 328 16.57 -16.06 3.15
C GLY A 328 16.41 -15.01 2.03
N PHE A 329 16.84 -13.77 2.24
CA PHE A 329 16.72 -12.71 1.23
C PHE A 329 17.93 -12.64 0.31
N ALA A 330 19.13 -12.85 0.85
CA ALA A 330 20.37 -12.92 0.10
C ALA A 330 20.72 -14.36 -0.28
N GLU A 331 21.34 -14.53 -1.44
CA GLU A 331 21.87 -15.80 -1.93
C GLU A 331 23.26 -16.05 -1.31
N THR A 332 23.64 -17.33 -1.22
CA THR A 332 24.97 -17.75 -0.78
C THR A 332 25.79 -18.25 -1.96
N ASN A 333 27.11 -18.14 -1.86
CA ASN A 333 28.01 -18.76 -2.81
C ASN A 333 28.09 -20.29 -2.61
N THR A 334 28.86 -20.96 -3.47
CA THR A 334 29.11 -22.42 -3.43
C THR A 334 29.72 -22.90 -2.10
N ASP A 335 30.43 -22.03 -1.40
CA ASP A 335 31.04 -22.28 -0.09
C ASP A 335 30.09 -21.96 1.09
N GLY A 336 28.84 -21.55 0.81
CA GLY A 336 27.84 -21.20 1.82
C GLY A 336 28.01 -19.81 2.45
N GLN A 337 28.90 -18.97 1.92
CA GLN A 337 29.12 -17.59 2.39
C GLN A 337 28.21 -16.61 1.63
N ILE A 338 27.75 -15.56 2.31
CA ILE A 338 26.90 -14.51 1.72
C ILE A 338 27.68 -13.52 0.84
N MET A 339 29.00 -13.47 0.97
CA MET A 339 29.85 -12.52 0.26
C MET A 339 30.23 -13.06 -1.11
N HIS A 340 29.83 -12.34 -2.16
CA HIS A 340 30.18 -12.64 -3.55
C HIS A 340 31.20 -11.62 -4.07
N HIS A 341 31.90 -11.98 -5.15
CA HIS A 341 32.78 -11.07 -5.87
C HIS A 341 32.38 -11.04 -7.34
N ILE A 342 32.26 -9.83 -7.89
CA ILE A 342 31.97 -9.64 -9.30
C ILE A 342 33.10 -8.87 -9.97
N GLU A 343 33.54 -9.33 -11.14
CA GLU A 343 34.34 -8.56 -12.09
C GLU A 343 33.39 -7.80 -13.02
N ARG A 344 33.49 -6.47 -13.00
CA ARG A 344 32.80 -5.57 -13.91
C ARG A 344 33.77 -5.15 -15.01
N ILE A 345 33.38 -5.43 -16.26
CA ILE A 345 34.11 -5.00 -17.45
C ILE A 345 33.31 -3.91 -18.16
N TYR A 346 33.87 -2.71 -18.27
CA TYR A 346 33.26 -1.59 -18.99
C TYR A 346 34.32 -0.79 -19.73
N GLN A 347 34.13 -0.60 -21.05
CA GLN A 347 35.08 0.11 -21.91
C GLN A 347 36.54 -0.36 -21.75
N GLY A 348 36.75 -1.67 -21.61
CA GLY A 348 38.07 -2.28 -21.45
C GLY A 348 38.68 -2.21 -20.03
N LYS A 349 38.07 -1.45 -19.10
CA LYS A 349 38.47 -1.46 -17.69
C LYS A 349 37.82 -2.62 -16.95
N LYS A 350 38.58 -3.25 -16.05
CA LYS A 350 38.14 -4.35 -15.20
C LYS A 350 38.25 -3.96 -13.74
N ASP A 351 37.14 -4.00 -13.02
CA ASP A 351 37.08 -3.70 -11.59
C ASP A 351 36.44 -4.87 -10.85
N VAL A 352 36.98 -5.24 -9.69
CA VAL A 352 36.42 -6.32 -8.85
C VAL A 352 35.78 -5.72 -7.61
N PHE A 353 34.52 -6.07 -7.36
CA PHE A 353 33.76 -5.58 -6.22
C PHE A 353 33.30 -6.72 -5.32
N SER A 354 33.32 -6.47 -4.01
CA SER A 354 32.64 -7.30 -3.03
C SER A 354 31.17 -6.90 -2.96
N VAL A 355 30.28 -7.88 -3.13
CA VAL A 355 28.84 -7.65 -3.30
C VAL A 355 28.01 -8.67 -2.52
N ILE A 356 26.76 -8.30 -2.23
CA ILE A 356 25.72 -9.21 -1.77
C ILE A 356 24.80 -9.52 -2.96
N LYS A 357 24.49 -10.80 -3.15
CA LYS A 357 23.69 -11.31 -4.27
C LYS A 357 22.24 -11.51 -3.84
N PHE A 358 21.30 -11.05 -4.65
CA PHE A 358 19.87 -11.19 -4.46
C PHE A 358 19.21 -11.72 -5.74
N ARG A 359 18.08 -12.41 -5.62
CA ARG A 359 17.20 -12.62 -6.78
C ARG A 359 16.60 -11.29 -7.20
N THR A 360 16.68 -10.96 -8.48
CA THR A 360 16.18 -9.69 -9.00
C THR A 360 14.68 -9.53 -8.77
N ALA A 361 13.90 -10.61 -8.90
CA ALA A 361 12.46 -10.62 -8.62
C ALA A 361 12.10 -10.26 -7.15
N LYS A 362 13.03 -10.47 -6.19
CA LYS A 362 12.82 -10.06 -4.80
C LYS A 362 13.01 -8.55 -4.60
N LEU A 363 13.72 -7.86 -5.49
CA LEU A 363 14.07 -6.44 -5.36
C LEU A 363 13.25 -5.54 -6.30
N PHE A 364 13.02 -5.99 -7.53
CA PHE A 364 12.39 -5.20 -8.58
C PHE A 364 11.15 -5.88 -9.13
N ARG A 365 10.09 -5.09 -9.33
CA ARG A 365 8.90 -5.51 -10.10
C ARG A 365 9.08 -5.30 -11.60
N THR A 366 9.74 -4.21 -11.97
CA THR A 366 10.13 -3.90 -13.34
C THR A 366 11.65 -4.01 -13.44
N GLN A 367 12.14 -4.80 -14.39
CA GLN A 367 13.58 -4.99 -14.58
C GLN A 367 14.26 -3.66 -14.92
N PRO A 368 15.35 -3.29 -14.23
CA PRO A 368 16.11 -2.11 -14.60
C PRO A 368 16.82 -2.30 -15.95
N PRO A 369 17.18 -1.22 -16.65
CA PRO A 369 17.88 -1.29 -17.94
C PRO A 369 19.17 -2.09 -17.84
N GLU A 370 19.50 -2.87 -18.87
CA GLU A 370 20.71 -3.69 -18.86
C GLU A 370 21.98 -2.86 -18.71
N PHE A 371 22.96 -3.39 -17.98
CA PHE A 371 24.28 -2.79 -17.91
C PHE A 371 24.98 -2.90 -19.26
N GLY A 372 25.41 -1.76 -19.83
CA GLY A 372 26.13 -1.72 -21.13
C GLY A 372 27.54 -2.31 -21.14
N GLY A 373 27.89 -3.11 -20.13
CA GLY A 373 29.16 -3.84 -20.00
C GLY A 373 28.92 -5.27 -19.52
N THR A 374 29.99 -5.98 -19.16
CA THR A 374 29.89 -7.39 -18.75
C THR A 374 30.12 -7.53 -17.25
N ILE A 375 29.22 -8.23 -16.56
CA ILE A 375 29.39 -8.64 -15.17
C ILE A 375 29.68 -10.14 -15.13
N ARG A 376 30.75 -10.54 -14.44
CA ARG A 376 31.10 -11.95 -14.21
C ARG A 376 31.33 -12.20 -12.74
N GLU A 377 30.73 -13.25 -12.21
CA GLU A 377 31.02 -13.70 -10.85
C GLU A 377 32.40 -14.39 -10.85
N VAL A 378 33.25 -14.06 -9.87
CA VAL A 378 34.62 -14.58 -9.76
C VAL A 378 34.85 -15.20 -8.38
N GLU A 379 35.60 -16.31 -8.35
CA GLU A 379 35.98 -16.98 -7.10
C GLU A 379 37.24 -16.32 -6.51
N GLY A 380 37.09 -15.67 -5.35
CA GLY A 380 38.22 -15.24 -4.51
C GLY A 380 38.35 -13.73 -4.23
N LYS A 381 38.80 -13.42 -3.00
CA LYS A 381 39.27 -12.08 -2.60
C LYS A 381 40.59 -11.79 -3.31
N VAL A 382 40.64 -10.75 -4.14
CA VAL A 382 41.91 -10.22 -4.66
C VAL A 382 42.24 -8.89 -3.98
N THR A 383 43.47 -8.84 -3.47
CA THR A 383 44.19 -7.73 -2.81
C THR A 383 44.28 -6.46 -3.67
N LYS A 384 44.13 -5.30 -3.01
CA LYS A 384 44.14 -3.92 -3.54
C LYS A 384 45.28 -3.56 -4.52
N SER A 385 45.02 -2.61 -5.43
CA SER A 385 45.61 -1.23 -5.50
C SER A 385 45.12 -0.43 -6.73
N PRO A 386 45.15 0.92 -6.74
CA PRO A 386 44.89 1.91 -5.71
C PRO A 386 43.59 2.71 -5.97
N SER A 387 42.93 3.14 -4.89
CA SER A 387 41.84 4.11 -4.95
C SER A 387 42.36 5.48 -5.38
N GLU A 388 41.96 5.95 -6.55
CA GLU A 388 41.70 7.38 -6.71
C GLU A 388 40.50 7.70 -5.81
N ALA A 389 40.79 8.44 -4.74
CA ALA A 389 39.78 8.99 -3.86
C ALA A 389 38.91 9.95 -4.66
N VAL A 390 37.73 9.50 -5.11
CA VAL A 390 36.64 10.42 -5.45
C VAL A 390 36.03 10.87 -4.12
N ASN A 391 36.52 12.01 -3.67
CA ASN A 391 36.10 12.71 -2.48
C ASN A 391 34.67 13.23 -2.67
N HIS A 392 33.68 12.57 -2.06
CA HIS A 392 32.36 13.17 -1.87
C HIS A 392 32.30 13.85 -0.50
N GLN A 393 32.68 15.13 -0.47
CA GLN A 393 32.38 16.01 0.66
C GLN A 393 30.89 16.37 0.65
N LYS A 394 30.16 15.96 1.70
CA LYS A 394 28.92 16.65 2.15
C LYS A 394 29.30 18.10 2.49
N PRO A 395 28.52 19.13 2.13
CA PRO A 395 28.80 20.50 2.57
C PRO A 395 28.49 20.61 4.07
N GLN A 396 29.51 20.80 4.90
CA GLN A 396 29.37 21.22 6.30
C GLN A 396 29.84 22.67 6.44
N LEU A 397 28.97 23.51 7.00
CA LEU A 397 29.33 24.86 7.47
C LEU A 397 30.46 24.78 8.50
N LYS A 398 31.48 25.61 8.31
CA LYS A 398 32.61 25.78 9.24
C LYS A 398 32.13 26.47 10.52
N GLN A 399 32.36 25.83 11.66
CA GLN A 399 32.61 26.50 12.93
C GLN A 399 34.10 26.39 13.24
N GLU A 400 34.75 27.54 13.43
CA GLU A 400 36.15 27.64 13.84
C GLU A 400 36.31 27.31 15.33
N ALA A 401 37.38 26.58 15.64
CA ALA A 401 37.77 26.16 16.97
C ALA A 401 38.57 27.25 17.71
N ALA A 402 38.37 27.34 19.02
CA ALA A 402 39.39 27.86 19.94
C ALA A 402 39.47 27.00 21.21
N LYS A 403 40.68 26.93 21.74
CA LYS A 403 41.29 25.88 22.57
C LYS A 403 41.03 25.98 24.09
N SER A 404 41.45 24.90 24.75
CA SER A 404 42.04 24.73 26.11
C SER A 404 41.15 24.50 27.34
N LEU A 405 41.34 23.29 27.93
CA LEU A 405 41.12 22.83 29.32
C LEU A 405 42.11 23.52 30.32
N PRO A 406 42.04 23.36 31.68
CA PRO A 406 41.38 22.28 32.44
C PRO A 406 40.71 22.63 33.82
N ASN A 407 40.04 21.60 34.37
CA ASN A 407 40.03 21.15 35.77
C ASN A 407 38.90 21.50 36.76
N ALA A 408 38.44 20.41 37.39
CA ALA A 408 38.13 20.20 38.82
C ALA A 408 36.67 20.28 39.35
N GLU A 409 36.21 19.09 39.74
CA GLU A 409 35.58 18.70 41.02
C GLU A 409 34.09 19.02 41.36
N ASP A 410 33.38 17.92 41.64
CA ASP A 410 32.37 17.68 42.68
C ASP A 410 31.15 18.59 42.85
N LYS A 411 29.95 18.02 42.63
CA LYS A 411 29.02 17.63 43.72
C LYS A 411 27.72 16.99 43.22
N GLN A 412 27.32 15.91 43.89
CA GLN A 412 25.97 15.34 43.91
C GLN A 412 25.03 16.17 44.80
N THR A 413 23.75 16.33 44.43
CA THR A 413 22.50 16.27 45.24
C THR A 413 21.31 16.69 44.34
N ILE A 414 20.34 15.83 43.95
CA ILE A 414 19.08 15.33 44.57
C ILE A 414 18.00 16.40 44.90
N TYR A 415 16.75 16.10 44.47
CA TYR A 415 15.40 16.67 44.76
C TYR A 415 15.01 17.93 43.97
N ASP A 416 13.76 18.22 43.59
CA ASP A 416 12.48 17.51 43.49
C ASP A 416 11.53 18.38 42.63
N GLU A 417 10.34 17.83 42.38
CA GLU A 417 9.14 18.39 41.75
C GLU A 417 8.74 19.85 42.07
N THR A 418 7.92 20.40 41.15
CA THR A 418 6.91 21.49 41.18
C THR A 418 7.13 22.43 39.99
N GLY A 419 6.18 22.76 39.12
CA GLY A 419 4.76 23.03 39.33
C GLY A 419 4.56 24.55 39.19
N ASP A 420 4.09 24.99 38.03
CA ASP A 420 3.25 26.20 37.75
C ASP A 420 3.60 26.97 36.47
N GLU A 421 2.69 26.82 35.50
CA GLU A 421 1.80 27.86 34.94
C GLU A 421 2.29 29.16 34.26
N LEU A 422 1.54 29.47 33.20
CA LEU A 422 1.35 30.73 32.44
C LEU A 422 2.45 31.21 31.45
N PHE A 423 2.12 31.23 30.15
CA PHE A 423 1.60 32.42 29.46
C PHE A 423 1.26 32.09 27.99
N GLY A 424 0.08 32.49 27.54
CA GLY A 424 -0.36 32.35 26.15
C GLY A 424 0.11 33.47 25.23
N ALA A 425 0.04 33.23 23.93
CA ALA A 425 -0.23 34.25 22.91
C ALA A 425 -0.67 33.57 21.61
N ALA A 426 -1.89 33.92 21.19
CA ALA A 426 -2.45 33.59 19.89
C ALA A 426 -1.70 34.30 18.76
N THR A 427 -1.55 33.65 17.60
CA THR A 427 -1.48 34.33 16.30
C THR A 427 -2.26 33.53 15.27
N GLU A 428 -3.30 34.17 14.75
CA GLU A 428 -4.16 33.73 13.66
C GLU A 428 -3.36 33.61 12.36
N LYS A 429 -3.52 32.49 11.65
CA LYS A 429 -3.14 32.37 10.23
C LYS A 429 -4.38 32.05 9.41
N ASN A 430 -4.65 32.99 8.50
CA ASN A 430 -5.69 32.93 7.48
C ASN A 430 -5.60 31.63 6.66
N THR A 431 -6.73 30.94 6.59
CA THR A 431 -6.96 29.73 5.80
C THR A 431 -7.79 30.10 4.57
N TRP A 432 -7.25 29.87 3.38
CA TRP A 432 -8.04 29.66 2.17
C TRP A 432 -7.53 28.40 1.50
N GLU A 433 -8.22 27.28 1.72
CA GLU A 433 -8.29 26.15 0.78
C GLU A 433 -9.39 25.21 1.26
N SER A 434 -10.62 25.50 0.82
CA SER A 434 -11.78 24.62 0.98
C SER A 434 -12.31 24.29 -0.41
N ALA A 435 -11.90 23.14 -0.92
CA ALA A 435 -12.70 22.36 -1.87
C ALA A 435 -12.91 21.01 -1.21
N ILE A 436 -14.12 20.82 -0.70
CA ILE A 436 -14.54 19.70 0.14
C ILE A 436 -14.55 18.41 -0.68
N ASP A 437 -13.72 17.49 -0.18
CA ASP A 437 -13.79 16.05 -0.30
C ASP A 437 -15.14 15.56 0.27
N VAL A 438 -15.97 14.92 -0.55
CA VAL A 438 -17.21 14.30 -0.09
C VAL A 438 -17.01 12.80 -0.10
N GLY A 439 -16.81 12.24 1.08
CA GLY A 439 -17.05 10.84 1.35
C GLY A 439 -16.15 10.27 2.42
N ASP A 440 -16.34 10.67 3.69
CA ASP A 440 -16.17 9.80 4.87
C ASP A 440 -16.47 10.55 6.17
N ASN A 441 -17.71 10.41 6.68
CA ASN A 441 -18.00 10.18 8.10
C ASN A 441 -19.51 10.17 8.37
N ILE A 442 -20.03 9.03 8.81
CA ILE A 442 -21.24 8.97 9.64
C ILE A 442 -20.93 8.02 10.80
N ASN A 443 -20.76 8.60 12.00
CA ASN A 443 -20.98 7.86 13.24
C ASN A 443 -22.02 8.59 14.10
N THR A 444 -23.12 7.87 14.32
CA THR A 444 -24.00 7.78 15.51
C THR A 444 -24.40 9.04 16.30
N GLY A 445 -25.72 9.25 16.41
CA GLY A 445 -26.34 10.05 17.48
C GLY A 445 -27.87 10.14 17.35
N THR A 446 -28.56 9.68 18.37
CA THR A 446 -29.99 9.34 18.46
C THR A 446 -30.88 10.55 18.83
N VAL A 447 -32.01 10.73 18.13
CA VAL A 447 -33.36 11.21 18.57
C VAL A 447 -33.53 12.58 19.26
N ASN A 448 -34.20 13.56 18.60
CA ASN A 448 -35.57 14.07 18.93
C ASN A 448 -36.03 15.29 18.08
N GLN A 449 -37.31 15.24 17.66
CA GLN A 449 -38.34 16.31 17.52
C GLN A 449 -38.27 17.47 16.48
N VAL A 450 -39.07 17.32 15.40
CA VAL A 450 -40.25 18.14 14.95
C VAL A 450 -40.20 19.71 14.92
N ILE A 451 -40.10 20.29 13.68
CA ILE A 451 -40.86 21.43 13.01
C ILE A 451 -40.79 22.89 13.62
N PRO A 452 -40.90 24.04 12.88
CA PRO A 452 -40.63 24.45 11.46
C PRO A 452 -39.88 25.82 11.25
N LEU A 453 -39.56 26.09 9.97
CA LEU A 453 -39.39 27.35 9.22
C LEU A 453 -39.44 28.74 9.92
N SER A 454 -38.48 29.61 9.55
CA SER A 454 -38.79 30.97 9.04
C SER A 454 -37.69 31.51 8.14
N ALA A 455 -38.11 32.12 7.04
CA ALA A 455 -37.30 32.80 6.03
C ALA A 455 -36.70 34.13 6.52
N THR A 456 -35.58 34.53 5.93
CA THR A 456 -35.42 35.87 5.35
C THR A 456 -34.30 35.87 4.32
N GLU A 457 -34.65 36.39 3.15
CA GLU A 457 -33.81 36.64 2.00
C GLU A 457 -32.84 37.79 2.30
N GLU A 458 -31.62 37.73 1.76
CA GLU A 458 -31.06 38.94 1.16
C GLU A 458 -30.18 38.60 -0.03
N ARG A 459 -30.49 39.29 -1.12
CA ARG A 459 -30.03 39.08 -2.49
C ARG A 459 -29.10 40.25 -2.81
N ILE A 460 -27.84 39.99 -3.18
CA ILE A 460 -27.07 40.98 -3.97
C ILE A 460 -26.42 40.28 -5.17
N GLN A 461 -26.75 40.80 -6.34
CA GLN A 461 -26.35 40.40 -7.68
C GLN A 461 -25.08 41.13 -8.16
N ILE A 462 -24.19 40.36 -8.80
CA ILE A 462 -23.53 40.57 -10.10
C ILE A 462 -22.64 41.82 -10.32
N ARG A 463 -21.36 41.59 -10.72
CA ARG A 463 -20.82 42.06 -12.02
C ARG A 463 -19.47 41.43 -12.42
N MET A 464 -19.47 40.82 -13.61
CA MET A 464 -18.30 40.52 -14.45
C MET A 464 -18.16 41.64 -15.51
N GLY A 465 -16.93 41.99 -15.86
CA GLY A 465 -16.52 42.66 -17.12
C GLY A 465 -15.09 42.15 -17.44
N GLU A 466 -14.84 41.49 -18.58
CA GLU A 466 -14.34 42.06 -19.87
C GLU A 466 -12.97 42.76 -19.70
N MET A 467 -11.93 42.68 -20.54
CA MET A 467 -11.40 41.88 -21.68
C MET A 467 -10.18 42.71 -22.20
N ILE A 468 -9.43 42.21 -23.22
CA ILE A 468 -8.34 42.90 -24.02
C ILE A 468 -6.93 42.70 -23.39
N SER A 469 -5.82 42.25 -24.01
CA SER A 469 -5.26 41.95 -25.36
C SER A 469 -3.98 42.79 -25.62
N SER A 470 -2.88 42.08 -25.91
CA SER A 470 -1.70 42.40 -26.79
C SER A 470 -1.09 43.82 -26.85
N ASP A 471 0.22 43.98 -26.56
CA ASP A 471 1.34 43.99 -27.54
C ASP A 471 2.66 44.58 -26.97
N GLU A 472 3.75 44.35 -27.72
CA GLU A 472 5.18 44.44 -27.40
C GLU A 472 5.83 45.83 -27.25
N SER A 473 7.00 45.79 -26.61
CA SER A 473 8.28 46.47 -26.96
C SER A 473 8.80 47.68 -26.13
N ASN A 474 9.96 47.39 -25.52
CA ASN A 474 11.23 48.14 -25.54
C ASN A 474 11.66 49.11 -24.40
N THR A 475 12.78 48.69 -23.78
CA THR A 475 14.01 49.45 -23.44
C THR A 475 14.15 50.17 -22.08
N SER A 476 14.82 49.44 -21.18
CA SER A 476 16.02 49.78 -20.39
C SER A 476 16.16 51.14 -19.69
N THR A 477 16.42 51.09 -18.37
CA THR A 477 17.69 51.55 -17.78
C THR A 477 17.91 50.93 -16.40
N GLU A 478 19.18 50.64 -16.14
CA GLU A 478 19.75 49.79 -15.09
C GLU A 478 19.78 50.47 -13.72
N THR A 479 19.73 49.69 -12.63
CA THR A 479 20.73 49.80 -11.56
C THR A 479 20.96 48.45 -10.89
N THR A 480 22.22 48.06 -10.91
CA THR A 480 22.83 46.77 -10.57
C THR A 480 23.01 46.57 -9.07
N TYR A 481 22.71 45.36 -8.57
CA TYR A 481 23.47 44.72 -7.49
C TYR A 481 23.62 43.23 -7.80
N GLN A 482 24.86 42.81 -8.06
CA GLN A 482 25.24 41.42 -8.32
C GLN A 482 25.25 40.61 -7.01
N SER A 483 24.62 39.45 -7.04
CA SER A 483 25.00 38.32 -6.18
C SER A 483 24.79 37.02 -6.95
N ALA A 484 25.88 36.27 -7.08
CA ALA A 484 26.00 35.05 -7.87
C ALA A 484 25.20 33.91 -7.23
N THR A 485 24.36 33.27 -8.04
CA THR A 485 23.79 31.95 -7.76
C THR A 485 24.27 31.03 -8.88
N ASP A 486 25.05 30.01 -8.51
CA ASP A 486 25.41 28.92 -9.41
C ASP A 486 24.16 28.07 -9.66
N GLU A 487 23.57 28.28 -10.84
CA GLU A 487 22.53 27.42 -11.42
C GLU A 487 23.12 26.03 -11.69
N GLN A 488 22.85 25.07 -10.80
CA GLN A 488 22.88 23.67 -11.19
C GLN A 488 21.73 23.41 -12.18
N LYS A 489 22.08 23.26 -13.45
CA LYS A 489 21.19 22.81 -14.53
C LYS A 489 20.51 21.50 -14.13
N TYR A 490 19.27 21.61 -13.65
CA TYR A 490 18.29 20.53 -13.70
C TYR A 490 18.03 20.22 -15.18
N THR A 491 18.50 19.07 -15.65
CA THR A 491 18.02 18.53 -16.93
C THR A 491 16.59 18.07 -16.71
N ASP A 492 15.62 18.84 -17.21
CA ASP A 492 14.19 18.52 -17.16
C ASP A 492 13.92 17.19 -17.88
N PRO A 493 13.50 16.11 -17.19
CA PRO A 493 13.17 14.84 -17.83
C PRO A 493 11.98 14.96 -18.80
N MET A 494 11.27 16.10 -18.82
CA MET A 494 10.22 16.41 -19.81
C MET A 494 10.75 16.97 -21.14
N ALA A 495 12.01 17.38 -21.25
CA ALA A 495 12.47 18.16 -22.40
C ALA A 495 12.67 17.34 -23.70
N GLU A 496 12.83 16.01 -23.59
CA GLU A 496 13.00 15.12 -24.75
C GLU A 496 11.78 14.24 -25.05
N MET A 497 10.83 14.12 -24.12
CA MET A 497 9.66 13.26 -24.27
C MET A 497 8.48 14.02 -24.91
N ASP A 498 7.89 13.44 -25.94
CA ASP A 498 6.62 13.94 -26.47
C ASP A 498 5.48 13.56 -25.53
N ILE A 499 5.25 14.40 -24.52
CA ILE A 499 4.26 14.16 -23.44
C ILE A 499 2.85 13.92 -23.99
N ALA A 500 2.46 14.65 -25.03
CA ALA A 500 1.14 14.49 -25.63
C ALA A 500 0.99 13.11 -26.26
N LYS A 501 2.00 12.65 -27.00
CA LYS A 501 2.00 11.30 -27.58
C LYS A 501 2.06 10.24 -26.49
N ALA A 502 2.94 10.41 -25.50
CA ALA A 502 3.07 9.50 -24.39
C ALA A 502 1.76 9.33 -23.61
N PHE A 503 1.00 10.41 -23.41
CA PHE A 503 -0.33 10.36 -22.79
C PHE A 503 -1.32 9.55 -23.62
N LEU A 504 -1.37 9.74 -24.94
CA LEU A 504 -2.27 8.98 -25.82
C LEU A 504 -1.90 7.49 -25.86
N ASP A 505 -0.61 7.18 -26.01
CA ASP A 505 -0.09 5.81 -26.05
C ASP A 505 -0.38 5.09 -24.72
N TRP A 506 -0.10 5.74 -23.59
CA TRP A 506 -0.44 5.24 -22.26
C TRP A 506 -1.94 5.01 -22.12
N PHE A 507 -2.77 5.98 -22.50
CA PHE A 507 -4.23 5.85 -22.36
C PHE A 507 -4.79 4.68 -23.20
N CYS A 508 -4.30 4.52 -24.43
CA CYS A 508 -4.65 3.37 -25.27
C CYS A 508 -4.22 2.05 -24.64
N ASP A 509 -3.01 1.99 -24.06
CA ASP A 509 -2.53 0.80 -23.36
C ASP A 509 -3.37 0.48 -22.12
N GLN A 510 -3.79 1.49 -21.35
CA GLN A 510 -4.68 1.32 -20.20
C GLN A 510 -6.06 0.76 -20.61
N ILE A 511 -6.58 1.14 -21.78
CA ILE A 511 -7.82 0.54 -22.33
C ILE A 511 -7.57 -0.91 -22.75
N ARG A 512 -6.49 -1.17 -23.50
CA ARG A 512 -6.16 -2.51 -24.03
C ARG A 512 -5.91 -3.53 -22.92
N THR A 513 -5.22 -3.11 -21.86
CA THR A 513 -4.92 -3.93 -20.66
C THR A 513 -6.08 -3.97 -19.67
N ARG A 514 -7.23 -3.34 -19.99
CA ARG A 514 -8.45 -3.26 -19.17
C ARG A 514 -8.26 -2.60 -17.80
N ASN A 515 -7.23 -1.78 -17.65
CA ASN A 515 -7.03 -0.94 -16.46
C ASN A 515 -7.99 0.26 -16.44
N ILE A 516 -8.34 0.81 -17.62
CA ILE A 516 -9.40 1.81 -17.81
C ILE A 516 -10.52 1.19 -18.63
N ILE A 517 -11.71 1.09 -18.03
CA ILE A 517 -12.93 0.61 -18.69
C ILE A 517 -13.83 1.81 -18.98
N ILE A 518 -14.31 1.91 -20.22
CA ILE A 518 -15.18 3.01 -20.63
C ILE A 518 -16.58 2.80 -20.05
N ASN A 519 -17.20 3.84 -19.49
CA ASN A 519 -18.58 3.86 -18.96
C ASN A 519 -18.86 3.00 -17.71
N ALA A 520 -17.86 2.38 -17.08
CA ALA A 520 -18.07 1.70 -15.80
C ALA A 520 -18.26 2.69 -14.62
N THR A 521 -18.73 2.20 -13.48
CA THR A 521 -18.92 3.04 -12.28
C THR A 521 -17.57 3.40 -11.66
N GLY A 522 -17.35 4.69 -11.33
CA GLY A 522 -16.09 5.16 -10.75
C GLY A 522 -14.92 5.31 -11.74
N THR A 523 -15.17 5.21 -13.05
CA THR A 523 -14.14 5.18 -14.09
C THR A 523 -13.58 6.55 -14.46
N LEU A 524 -12.42 6.53 -15.10
CA LEU A 524 -11.71 7.71 -15.58
C LEU A 524 -12.12 8.13 -17.01
N ALA A 525 -12.89 7.31 -17.73
CA ALA A 525 -13.25 7.55 -19.13
C ALA A 525 -14.70 7.16 -19.44
N ASN A 526 -15.39 8.02 -20.20
CA ASN A 526 -16.78 7.81 -20.62
C ASN A 526 -16.96 8.11 -22.11
N LYS A 527 -17.74 7.31 -22.84
CA LYS A 527 -18.19 7.62 -24.20
C LYS A 527 -19.47 8.46 -24.11
N VAL A 528 -19.43 9.67 -24.64
CA VAL A 528 -20.54 10.64 -24.59
C VAL A 528 -20.89 11.13 -25.99
N VAL A 529 -22.13 11.58 -26.16
CA VAL A 529 -22.51 12.32 -27.38
C VAL A 529 -21.95 13.73 -27.28
N HIS A 530 -21.29 14.18 -28.35
CA HIS A 530 -20.84 15.56 -28.48
C HIS A 530 -21.19 16.08 -29.87
N GLN A 531 -22.12 17.04 -29.93
CA GLN A 531 -22.69 17.54 -31.18
C GLN A 531 -23.28 16.38 -31.99
N ASP A 532 -22.85 16.19 -33.24
CA ASP A 532 -23.35 15.15 -34.16
C ASP A 532 -22.45 13.90 -34.18
N SER A 533 -21.51 13.77 -33.23
CA SER A 533 -20.57 12.65 -33.15
C SER A 533 -20.38 12.14 -31.70
N TYR A 534 -19.50 11.16 -31.54
CA TYR A 534 -19.12 10.58 -30.25
C TYR A 534 -17.75 11.12 -29.80
N ALA A 535 -17.64 11.37 -28.50
CA ALA A 535 -16.41 11.81 -27.87
C ALA A 535 -16.10 10.97 -26.63
N VAL A 536 -14.83 10.96 -26.26
CA VAL A 536 -14.35 10.36 -25.01
C VAL A 536 -14.18 11.46 -23.98
N ALA A 537 -14.91 11.36 -22.87
CA ALA A 537 -14.89 12.27 -21.74
C ALA A 537 -14.03 11.67 -20.61
N LEU A 538 -12.86 12.27 -20.37
CA LEU A 538 -11.92 11.83 -19.33
C LEU A 538 -12.06 12.65 -18.05
N VAL A 539 -12.11 11.99 -16.89
CA VAL A 539 -12.28 12.64 -15.58
C VAL A 539 -11.02 13.43 -15.23
N THR A 540 -11.14 14.75 -15.11
CA THR A 540 -10.03 15.66 -14.78
C THR A 540 -10.16 16.21 -13.35
N PRO A 541 -9.06 16.41 -12.59
CA PRO A 541 -7.65 16.19 -12.96
C PRO A 541 -7.17 14.74 -12.83
N ARG A 542 -8.03 13.84 -12.32
CA ARG A 542 -7.65 12.47 -11.91
C ARG A 542 -6.94 11.66 -13.00
N ILE A 543 -7.38 11.73 -14.25
CA ILE A 543 -6.72 11.01 -15.37
C ILE A 543 -5.27 11.47 -15.58
N PHE A 544 -5.01 12.76 -15.40
CA PHE A 544 -3.67 13.34 -15.60
C PHE A 544 -2.76 13.09 -14.40
N SER A 545 -3.31 13.07 -13.17
CA SER A 545 -2.57 12.63 -11.99
C SER A 545 -2.16 11.16 -12.10
N GLN A 546 -3.06 10.30 -12.61
CA GLN A 546 -2.74 8.89 -12.83
C GLN A 546 -1.60 8.74 -13.86
N PHE A 547 -1.68 9.44 -15.00
CA PHE A 547 -0.60 9.47 -15.99
C PHE A 547 0.73 9.96 -15.39
N ALA A 548 0.69 10.99 -14.55
CA ALA A 548 1.88 11.53 -13.87
C ALA A 548 2.54 10.51 -12.94
N CYS A 549 1.76 9.71 -12.22
CA CYS A 549 2.28 8.61 -11.41
C CYS A 549 2.86 7.49 -12.29
N ASP A 550 2.08 7.03 -13.27
CA ASP A 550 2.38 5.80 -14.02
C ASP A 550 3.54 5.97 -15.00
N VAL A 551 3.62 7.14 -15.66
CA VAL A 551 4.57 7.38 -16.75
C VAL A 551 5.70 8.32 -16.34
N LEU A 552 5.40 9.34 -15.53
CA LEU A 552 6.41 10.31 -15.07
C LEU A 552 7.08 9.90 -13.75
N GLY A 553 6.60 8.82 -13.11
CA GLY A 553 7.17 8.30 -11.86
C GLY A 553 7.04 9.24 -10.67
N LEU A 554 6.09 10.19 -10.72
CA LEU A 554 5.88 11.16 -9.66
C LEU A 554 5.13 10.52 -8.49
N SER A 555 5.44 10.96 -7.26
CA SER A 555 4.68 10.54 -6.08
C SER A 555 3.23 11.02 -6.16
N GLU A 556 2.34 10.38 -5.41
CA GLU A 556 0.91 10.75 -5.40
C GLU A 556 0.71 12.22 -4.99
N ALA A 557 1.50 12.75 -4.06
CA ALA A 557 1.46 14.15 -3.64
C ALA A 557 1.88 15.10 -4.77
N GLN A 558 2.95 14.77 -5.51
CA GLN A 558 3.44 15.57 -6.64
C GLN A 558 2.50 15.51 -7.86
N SER A 559 1.86 14.35 -8.09
CA SER A 559 0.95 14.13 -9.22
C SER A 559 -0.33 15.00 -9.16
N LYS A 560 -0.66 15.52 -7.97
CA LYS A 560 -1.82 16.38 -7.73
C LYS A 560 -1.48 17.87 -7.88
N ASP A 561 -0.20 18.21 -8.08
CA ASP A 561 0.25 19.59 -8.26
C ASP A 561 -0.28 20.17 -9.59
N LYS A 562 -0.94 21.33 -9.50
CA LYS A 562 -1.53 22.04 -10.63
C LYS A 562 -0.51 22.40 -11.72
N SER A 563 0.73 22.68 -11.34
CA SER A 563 1.81 22.99 -12.28
C SER A 563 2.18 21.77 -13.14
N ILE A 564 2.20 20.58 -12.54
CA ILE A 564 2.46 19.30 -13.23
C ILE A 564 1.31 18.96 -14.18
N ILE A 565 0.06 19.09 -13.72
CA ILE A 565 -1.11 18.86 -14.59
C ILE A 565 -1.11 19.83 -15.77
N SER A 566 -0.78 21.10 -15.54
CA SER A 566 -0.70 22.12 -16.60
C SER A 566 0.40 21.79 -17.62
N LYS A 567 1.55 21.27 -17.14
CA LYS A 567 2.65 20.79 -17.96
C LYS A 567 2.28 19.60 -18.86
N ILE A 568 1.39 18.72 -18.41
CA ILE A 568 0.86 17.61 -19.21
C ILE A 568 -0.17 18.10 -20.23
N GLN A 569 -1.04 19.03 -19.83
CA GLN A 569 -2.11 19.55 -20.68
C GLN A 569 -1.60 20.50 -21.77
N ALA A 570 -0.54 21.27 -21.53
CA ALA A 570 -0.05 22.26 -22.49
C ALA A 570 0.36 21.66 -23.85
N PRO A 571 1.13 20.56 -23.92
CA PRO A 571 1.41 19.86 -25.19
C PRO A 571 0.15 19.33 -25.89
N ILE A 572 -0.84 18.85 -25.13
CA ILE A 572 -2.13 18.35 -25.67
C ILE A 572 -2.90 19.51 -26.33
N HIS A 573 -2.93 20.68 -25.68
CA HIS A 573 -3.54 21.89 -26.23
C HIS A 573 -2.81 22.38 -27.48
N ALA A 574 -1.47 22.44 -27.44
CA ALA A 574 -0.65 22.92 -28.55
C ALA A 574 -0.90 22.09 -29.83
N LYS A 575 -1.10 20.78 -29.68
CA LYS A 575 -1.41 19.85 -30.78
C LYS A 575 -2.89 19.74 -31.13
N LYS A 576 -3.79 20.46 -30.44
CA LYS A 576 -5.25 20.44 -30.66
C LYS A 576 -5.84 19.02 -30.65
N LEU A 577 -5.33 18.19 -29.74
CA LEU A 577 -5.75 16.79 -29.59
C LEU A 577 -7.08 16.67 -28.85
N ASN A 578 -7.37 17.61 -27.96
CA ASN A 578 -8.62 17.66 -27.20
C ASN A 578 -9.68 18.55 -27.86
N ILE A 579 -10.93 18.37 -27.44
CA ILE A 579 -12.07 19.20 -27.79
C ILE A 579 -12.21 20.27 -26.70
N PRO A 580 -11.92 21.56 -26.98
CA PRO A 580 -12.08 22.63 -25.99
C PRO A 580 -13.55 22.91 -25.69
N ALA A 581 -13.84 23.43 -24.50
CA ALA A 581 -15.18 23.88 -24.13
C ALA A 581 -15.40 25.33 -24.62
N LYS A 582 -16.65 25.81 -24.56
CA LYS A 582 -16.97 27.21 -24.91
C LYS A 582 -16.19 28.23 -24.04
N LYS A 583 -15.86 27.86 -22.80
CA LYS A 583 -15.07 28.65 -21.85
C LYS A 583 -13.96 27.77 -21.26
N GLY A 584 -12.80 27.76 -21.92
CA GLY A 584 -11.63 26.98 -21.47
C GLY A 584 -11.61 25.55 -22.03
N GLN A 585 -11.11 24.60 -21.24
CA GLN A 585 -10.78 23.25 -21.71
C GLN A 585 -11.68 22.15 -21.14
N ILE A 586 -12.42 22.47 -20.07
CA ILE A 586 -13.19 21.51 -19.28
C ILE A 586 -14.67 21.61 -19.64
N HIS A 587 -15.28 20.48 -19.95
CA HIS A 587 -16.71 20.35 -20.17
C HIS A 587 -17.41 19.90 -18.89
N TYR A 588 -18.63 20.38 -18.71
CA TYR A 588 -19.44 20.12 -17.53
C TYR A 588 -20.57 19.16 -17.88
N TYR A 589 -20.73 18.13 -17.07
CA TYR A 589 -21.82 17.17 -17.20
C TYR A 589 -22.50 16.97 -15.84
N GLN A 590 -23.78 16.65 -15.86
CA GLN A 590 -24.56 16.24 -14.70
C GLN A 590 -24.94 14.78 -14.84
N LEU A 591 -24.94 14.07 -13.72
CA LEU A 591 -25.51 12.73 -13.65
C LEU A 591 -27.04 12.82 -13.76
N LYS A 592 -27.62 12.08 -14.70
CA LYS A 592 -29.08 11.94 -14.83
C LYS A 592 -29.62 11.12 -13.65
N HIS A 593 -30.83 11.47 -13.25
CA HIS A 593 -31.58 10.83 -12.17
C HIS A 593 -31.58 9.30 -12.30
N SER A 594 -31.13 8.59 -11.26
CA SER A 594 -31.31 7.14 -11.15
C SER A 594 -32.56 6.91 -10.30
N GLU A 595 -33.59 6.26 -10.83
CA GLU A 595 -34.84 5.96 -10.11
C GLU A 595 -34.65 5.07 -8.87
N THR A 596 -33.45 4.53 -8.67
CA THR A 596 -33.09 3.58 -7.60
C THR A 596 -32.15 4.16 -6.51
N ALA A 597 -31.76 5.44 -6.56
CA ALA A 597 -30.85 6.03 -5.58
C ALA A 597 -31.58 6.95 -4.58
N ALA A 598 -31.54 6.62 -3.28
CA ALA A 598 -32.26 7.32 -2.21
C ALA A 598 -31.75 8.75 -1.88
N PHE A 599 -30.78 9.28 -2.63
CA PHE A 599 -30.24 10.63 -2.42
C PHE A 599 -30.22 11.44 -3.71
N ASN A 600 -31.10 12.43 -3.77
CA ASN A 600 -31.28 13.42 -4.83
C ASN A 600 -30.11 14.42 -4.94
N GLN A 601 -28.89 13.96 -5.24
CA GLN A 601 -27.77 14.86 -5.53
C GLN A 601 -27.36 14.76 -7.01
N ARG A 602 -27.64 15.82 -7.77
CA ARG A 602 -27.12 16.03 -9.14
C ARG A 602 -25.63 16.39 -9.04
N ALA A 603 -24.77 15.39 -8.90
CA ALA A 603 -23.32 15.61 -8.90
C ALA A 603 -22.88 16.21 -10.24
N LYS A 604 -22.09 17.29 -10.18
CA LYS A 604 -21.45 17.91 -11.35
C LYS A 604 -20.11 17.22 -11.58
N LEU A 605 -19.86 16.78 -12.81
CA LEU A 605 -18.63 16.13 -13.23
C LEU A 605 -17.89 17.00 -14.24
N PHE A 606 -16.56 17.02 -14.11
CA PHE A 606 -15.65 17.80 -14.93
C PHE A 606 -14.89 16.86 -15.85
N PHE A 607 -15.05 17.08 -17.15
CA PHE A 607 -14.48 16.21 -18.16
C PHE A 607 -13.59 16.97 -19.13
N TYR A 608 -12.56 16.27 -19.57
CA TYR A 608 -11.70 16.69 -20.65
C TYR A 608 -12.01 15.81 -21.86
N LEU A 609 -12.42 16.43 -22.97
CA LEU A 609 -12.99 15.69 -24.10
C LEU A 609 -11.97 15.46 -25.20
N PHE A 610 -12.03 14.29 -25.82
CA PHE A 610 -11.26 13.93 -26.99
C PHE A 610 -12.16 13.35 -28.07
N ASP A 611 -11.76 13.57 -29.32
CA ASP A 611 -12.31 12.86 -30.46
C ASP A 611 -11.79 11.41 -30.45
N ILE A 612 -12.66 10.45 -30.77
CA ILE A 612 -12.33 9.01 -30.71
C ILE A 612 -11.19 8.66 -31.68
N ASP A 613 -11.19 9.22 -32.89
CA ASP A 613 -10.16 8.95 -33.89
C ASP A 613 -8.81 9.54 -33.46
N LYS A 614 -8.83 10.73 -32.87
CA LYS A 614 -7.60 11.37 -32.37
C LYS A 614 -6.99 10.66 -31.18
N ILE A 615 -7.82 10.20 -30.23
CA ILE A 615 -7.32 9.57 -29.01
C ILE A 615 -6.87 8.13 -29.25
N ALA A 616 -7.55 7.39 -30.13
CA ALA A 616 -7.19 6.03 -30.49
C ALA A 616 -6.05 5.96 -31.53
N GLY A 617 -5.86 7.02 -32.34
CA GLY A 617 -4.83 7.07 -33.38
C GLY A 617 -4.99 5.91 -34.38
N ASP A 618 -3.92 5.13 -34.57
CA ASP A 618 -3.92 3.95 -35.46
C ASP A 618 -4.28 2.63 -34.74
N ASN A 619 -4.64 2.70 -33.45
CA ASN A 619 -4.92 1.53 -32.64
C ASN A 619 -6.31 0.94 -32.94
N LYS A 620 -6.35 -0.05 -33.83
CA LYS A 620 -7.59 -0.71 -34.29
C LYS A 620 -8.37 -1.37 -33.16
N ASP A 621 -7.68 -1.98 -32.19
CA ASP A 621 -8.31 -2.67 -31.07
C ASP A 621 -9.05 -1.66 -30.17
N VAL A 622 -8.42 -0.52 -29.89
CA VAL A 622 -9.05 0.55 -29.09
C VAL A 622 -10.22 1.19 -29.84
N LYS A 623 -10.12 1.37 -31.16
CA LYS A 623 -11.26 1.84 -31.98
C LYS A 623 -12.44 0.88 -31.93
N GLN A 624 -12.17 -0.43 -32.10
CA GLN A 624 -13.21 -1.45 -31.99
C GLN A 624 -13.89 -1.42 -30.62
N ILE A 625 -13.13 -1.28 -29.54
CA ILE A 625 -13.68 -1.12 -28.17
C ILE A 625 -14.59 0.10 -28.10
N PHE A 626 -14.17 1.25 -28.65
CA PHE A 626 -15.02 2.44 -28.68
C PHE A 626 -16.28 2.24 -29.51
N ASP A 627 -16.21 1.55 -30.65
CA ASP A 627 -17.36 1.27 -31.52
C ASP A 627 -18.39 0.36 -30.84
N GLU A 628 -17.93 -0.71 -30.19
CA GLU A 628 -18.77 -1.66 -29.44
C GLU A 628 -19.34 -1.07 -28.15
N THR A 629 -18.71 -0.04 -27.60
CA THR A 629 -19.16 0.59 -26.36
C THR A 629 -20.41 1.46 -26.61
N GLU A 630 -21.50 1.16 -25.90
CA GLU A 630 -22.69 2.02 -25.87
C GLU A 630 -22.37 3.40 -25.27
N ILE A 631 -23.16 4.41 -25.63
CA ILE A 631 -23.05 5.76 -25.06
C ILE A 631 -23.45 5.74 -23.58
N ASN A 632 -22.75 6.50 -22.73
CA ASN A 632 -23.16 6.70 -21.35
C ASN A 632 -24.45 7.53 -21.28
N LYS A 633 -25.59 6.85 -21.11
CA LYS A 633 -26.92 7.47 -21.02
C LYS A 633 -27.12 8.24 -19.71
N ASN A 634 -26.31 7.96 -18.68
CA ASN A 634 -26.39 8.58 -17.35
C ASN A 634 -25.75 9.97 -17.28
N LEU A 635 -25.08 10.43 -18.34
CA LEU A 635 -24.49 11.77 -18.38
C LEU A 635 -25.34 12.69 -19.26
N ALA A 636 -25.67 13.88 -18.73
CA ALA A 636 -26.27 14.98 -19.47
C ALA A 636 -25.26 16.13 -19.54
N LYS A 637 -24.99 16.63 -20.74
CA LYS A 637 -24.18 17.84 -20.92
C LYS A 637 -24.98 19.04 -20.39
N VAL A 638 -24.32 19.92 -19.63
CA VAL A 638 -24.93 21.13 -19.04
C VAL A 638 -24.57 22.37 -19.82
#